data_AF-A0AAD7U1I8-F1
#
_entry.id   AF-A0AAD7U1I8-F1
#
_cell.length_a   1.000
_cell.length_b   1.000
_cell.length_c   1.000
_cell.angle_alpha   90.00
_cell.angle_beta   90.00
_cell.angle_gamma   90.00
#
_symmetry.space_group_name_H-M   'P 1'
#
loop_
_entity.id
_entity.type
_entity.pdbx_description
1 polymer ?
#
loop_
_entity_poly.entity_id
_entity_poly.type
_entity_poly.pdbx_seq_one_letter_code
_entity_poly.pdbx_strand_id
1 'polypeptide(L)'
;MQGTAWKVHLSYGMIHPNYIYNEADFILKVKLAIANPLVAKRWDDFEVKHAWTEIPRGWELHGPAPADYAFDLRIGLKQDKFEDLVTTLYEVSDPAHEKYGQHLSKEDVAALVAPHPDTVDLVESWLSAHGLDPSACQRSHAGDWVTIRVSVAQAEKMLGTQYNVYRHGKSDDYVVRAMNYSLPSVLHEHVAVVAPTTYFGTMKSMKATSFIQKDRPTIETDADFAHLLTGPASLATVPTSCNSVITPACLRALYNTTSYAPAATDKNSLGIAGYLEEFANRADLQTFYKRFRTDAVGTSFTTVEVNGGLDDQSEPGVEANLDIQYAEGISFPTPNIYYSTGGSPPFIPDDETPTNTNEPYLDWLNFILAQDSIPQTFTTSYGDDEQTVPIDYATTVCNLFAQLGARGSSIMFSSGDDGVGGGDCLTNDGTNTERFQPNFPASCPFVTTVGGTIHVNPEVAVDFSGGGFSNYFAQPSYQATAVSTFLQKLGRTNAGLFNTTGRAYPDVAAQGENFQVVVGGRVGSVGGTSASSPTFAGVIALLNDFRLSRGKAPLGFLNPLIYSTGAAGFNDITSGSNPGCGTNGFTAGAGWDPVTGLGTPDFGKLQALIGVHMADHAYASWVPVCTLAANACSRAPVHIAVHADVLQIRIIRSDESKKVVPAEGAPPRRVEQISQDPAATRGVRKPAWIVRGRSLRRRGEERFTATTHARPDHRGSKEEGGDAAAGFDANQVI
;
A
#
# COMPACT_ATOMS: atom_id res chain seq x y z
N MET A 1 -42.47 -45.33 -10.07
CA MET A 1 -42.94 -44.53 -11.21
C MET A 1 -41.80 -44.47 -12.23
N GLN A 2 -41.82 -45.38 -13.22
CA GLN A 2 -41.69 -45.09 -14.68
C GLN A 2 -40.72 -43.94 -14.99
N GLY A 3 -39.51 -44.11 -15.52
CA GLY A 3 -39.01 -44.79 -16.75
C GLY A 3 -38.09 -43.74 -17.42
N THR A 4 -36.95 -43.98 -18.08
CA THR A 4 -36.45 -45.15 -18.82
C THR A 4 -34.94 -44.92 -19.05
N ALA A 5 -34.14 -45.98 -18.93
CA ALA A 5 -32.72 -46.02 -19.25
C ALA A 5 -32.49 -46.71 -20.61
N TRP A 6 -31.43 -46.33 -21.34
CA TRP A 6 -30.94 -47.07 -22.50
C TRP A 6 -29.53 -47.60 -22.22
N LYS A 7 -29.41 -48.94 -22.16
CA LYS A 7 -28.18 -49.73 -22.16
C LYS A 7 -27.82 -50.09 -23.60
N VAL A 8 -26.52 -50.04 -23.94
CA VAL A 8 -25.96 -50.64 -25.16
C VAL A 8 -25.46 -52.04 -24.82
N HIS A 9 -25.90 -53.01 -25.62
CA HIS A 9 -25.60 -54.45 -25.49
C HIS A 9 -24.30 -54.81 -26.25
N LEU A 10 -23.43 -55.57 -25.58
CA LEU A 10 -22.35 -56.36 -26.19
C LEU A 10 -22.91 -57.74 -26.58
N SER A 11 -22.61 -58.17 -27.81
CA SER A 11 -23.00 -59.47 -28.35
C SER A 11 -22.00 -60.57 -28.00
N TYR A 12 -22.51 -61.70 -27.52
CA TYR A 12 -21.81 -62.97 -27.37
C TYR A 12 -21.96 -63.82 -28.64
N GLY A 13 -20.88 -64.48 -29.08
CA GLY A 13 -20.91 -65.57 -30.05
C GLY A 13 -20.16 -66.79 -29.49
N MET A 14 -20.82 -67.94 -29.43
CA MET A 14 -20.25 -69.27 -29.13
C MET A 14 -20.14 -70.07 -30.42
N ILE A 15 -19.03 -70.80 -30.66
CA ILE A 15 -18.97 -72.21 -31.20
C ILE A 15 -17.63 -72.87 -30.76
N HIS A 16 -17.69 -74.17 -30.43
CA HIS A 16 -16.71 -75.15 -29.89
C HIS A 16 -15.59 -75.67 -30.89
N PRO A 17 -14.90 -76.83 -30.67
CA PRO A 17 -13.66 -77.05 -29.89
C PRO A 17 -12.56 -77.84 -30.65
N ASN A 18 -11.49 -78.25 -29.93
CA ASN A 18 -10.42 -79.23 -30.25
C ASN A 18 -9.09 -78.66 -30.77
N TYR A 19 -8.00 -78.84 -30.03
CA TYR A 19 -6.91 -79.79 -30.32
C TYR A 19 -5.85 -79.78 -29.20
N ILE A 20 -5.31 -80.97 -28.92
CA ILE A 20 -4.31 -81.32 -27.90
C ILE A 20 -2.90 -81.00 -28.43
N TYR A 21 -1.95 -80.54 -27.58
CA TYR A 21 -0.60 -81.10 -27.35
C TYR A 21 0.39 -80.13 -26.65
N ASN A 22 0.94 -80.62 -25.53
CA ASN A 22 2.29 -80.51 -24.93
C ASN A 22 3.14 -79.22 -24.84
N GLU A 23 3.55 -79.01 -23.58
CA GLU A 23 4.87 -78.64 -23.02
C GLU A 23 5.62 -77.33 -23.37
N ALA A 24 6.18 -76.78 -22.29
CA ALA A 24 7.20 -75.73 -22.16
C ALA A 24 6.76 -74.30 -22.53
N ASP A 25 6.54 -73.44 -21.52
CA ASP A 25 7.58 -72.52 -21.03
C ASP A 25 7.03 -71.51 -20.00
N PHE A 26 7.88 -71.15 -19.04
CA PHE A 26 7.97 -69.85 -18.35
C PHE A 26 6.73 -69.17 -17.72
N ILE A 27 6.82 -68.83 -16.42
CA ILE A 27 6.85 -67.43 -15.93
C ILE A 27 7.06 -67.41 -14.40
N LEU A 28 8.28 -67.00 -14.00
CA LEU A 28 8.58 -66.33 -12.73
C LEU A 28 8.52 -64.83 -13.01
N LYS A 29 7.45 -64.12 -12.60
CA LYS A 29 7.37 -62.66 -12.71
C LYS A 29 8.06 -62.01 -11.51
N VAL A 30 9.35 -61.73 -11.68
CA VAL A 30 10.07 -60.72 -10.90
C VAL A 30 9.45 -59.37 -11.19
N LYS A 31 8.92 -58.68 -10.17
CA LYS A 31 8.60 -57.26 -10.25
C LYS A 31 9.92 -56.48 -10.25
N LEU A 32 10.40 -56.10 -11.44
CA LEU A 32 11.43 -55.06 -11.58
C LEU A 32 10.72 -53.70 -11.47
N ALA A 33 10.86 -53.03 -10.34
CA ALA A 33 10.63 -51.60 -10.26
C ALA A 33 11.82 -50.91 -10.94
N ILE A 34 11.66 -50.55 -12.22
CA ILE A 34 12.62 -49.67 -12.88
C ILE A 34 12.35 -48.25 -12.38
N ALA A 35 13.12 -47.81 -11.40
CA ALA A 35 13.24 -46.39 -11.11
C ALA A 35 13.79 -45.71 -12.38
N ASN A 36 13.02 -44.78 -12.94
CA ASN A 36 13.36 -44.12 -14.20
C ASN A 36 14.50 -43.12 -13.95
N PRO A 37 15.74 -43.32 -14.42
CA PRO A 37 16.90 -42.49 -14.06
C PRO A 37 16.80 -41.04 -14.55
N LEU A 38 15.88 -40.77 -15.48
CA LEU A 38 15.62 -39.44 -16.03
C LEU A 38 14.84 -38.53 -15.07
N VAL A 39 14.06 -39.09 -14.14
CA VAL A 39 13.31 -38.29 -13.15
C VAL A 39 14.23 -37.77 -12.05
N ALA A 40 15.25 -38.54 -11.66
CA ALA A 40 16.22 -38.13 -10.65
C ALA A 40 17.03 -36.90 -11.11
N LYS A 41 17.55 -36.92 -12.36
CA LYS A 41 18.33 -35.79 -12.91
C LYS A 41 17.57 -34.47 -13.02
N ARG A 42 16.23 -34.47 -13.03
CA ARG A 42 15.42 -33.26 -13.24
C ARG A 42 15.40 -32.33 -12.02
N TRP A 43 15.64 -32.87 -10.83
CA TRP A 43 15.48 -32.12 -9.57
C TRP A 43 16.81 -31.91 -8.83
N ASP A 44 17.93 -32.33 -9.43
CA ASP A 44 19.26 -32.28 -8.81
C ASP A 44 20.05 -31.03 -9.23
N ASP A 45 19.55 -30.22 -10.16
CA ASP A 45 20.19 -29.00 -10.70
C ASP A 45 19.77 -27.74 -9.93
N PHE A 46 20.20 -27.67 -8.68
CA PHE A 46 19.87 -26.55 -7.79
C PHE A 46 20.57 -25.24 -8.17
N GLU A 47 19.77 -24.18 -8.27
CA GLU A 47 20.22 -22.79 -8.37
C GLU A 47 19.65 -21.99 -7.20
N VAL A 48 20.46 -21.08 -6.64
CA VAL A 48 20.07 -20.24 -5.50
C VAL A 48 18.91 -19.34 -5.91
N LYS A 49 17.78 -19.47 -5.23
CA LYS A 49 16.58 -18.64 -5.45
C LYS A 49 16.64 -17.38 -4.59
N HIS A 50 17.10 -17.51 -3.35
CA HIS A 50 17.31 -16.40 -2.43
C HIS A 50 18.46 -16.71 -1.48
N ALA A 51 19.27 -15.71 -1.14
CA ALA A 51 20.33 -15.83 -0.16
C ALA A 51 20.55 -14.51 0.58
N TRP A 52 20.73 -14.64 1.89
CA TRP A 52 21.23 -13.60 2.78
C TRP A 52 22.76 -13.55 2.74
N THR A 53 23.32 -12.35 2.72
CA THR A 53 24.78 -12.14 2.78
C THR A 53 25.33 -12.40 4.19
N GLU A 54 24.56 -12.06 5.22
CA GLU A 54 24.88 -12.26 6.63
C GLU A 54 23.61 -12.52 7.44
N ILE A 55 23.74 -13.09 8.65
CA ILE A 55 22.59 -13.38 9.51
C ILE A 55 21.87 -12.05 9.77
N PRO A 56 20.54 -11.98 9.54
CA PRO A 56 19.78 -10.78 9.87
C PRO A 56 20.07 -10.33 11.32
N ARG A 57 20.63 -9.13 11.46
CA ARG A 57 20.87 -8.39 12.70
C ARG A 57 19.73 -8.58 13.70
N GLY A 58 20.10 -8.71 14.98
CA GLY A 58 19.19 -9.10 16.06
C GLY A 58 19.07 -10.61 16.23
N TRP A 59 19.34 -11.40 15.19
CA TRP A 59 19.40 -12.86 15.27
C TRP A 59 20.82 -13.37 15.45
N GLU A 60 20.93 -14.40 16.27
CA GLU A 60 22.16 -15.13 16.49
C GLU A 60 21.92 -16.60 16.19
N LEU A 61 22.90 -17.24 15.55
CA LEU A 61 22.85 -18.68 15.33
C LEU A 61 22.87 -19.38 16.69
N HIS A 62 21.76 -20.03 17.03
CA HIS A 62 21.65 -20.78 18.29
C HIS A 62 22.18 -22.20 18.14
N GLY A 63 21.90 -22.84 16.99
CA GLY A 63 22.37 -24.18 16.68
C GLY A 63 21.63 -24.81 15.51
N PRO A 64 21.95 -26.06 15.14
CA PRO A 64 21.24 -26.77 14.09
C PRO A 64 19.78 -27.02 14.47
N ALA A 65 18.87 -26.93 13.50
CA ALA A 65 17.47 -27.28 13.73
C ALA A 65 17.30 -28.81 13.85
N PRO A 66 16.43 -29.32 14.75
CA PRO A 66 16.17 -30.74 14.84
C PRO A 66 15.59 -31.28 13.51
N ALA A 67 16.21 -32.33 12.97
CA ALA A 67 15.86 -32.90 11.68
C ALA A 67 14.38 -33.35 11.55
N ASP A 68 13.76 -33.71 12.68
CA ASP A 68 12.38 -34.16 12.83
C ASP A 68 11.40 -33.04 13.19
N TYR A 69 11.87 -31.82 13.44
CA TYR A 69 11.00 -30.67 13.68
C TYR A 69 10.13 -30.42 12.44
N ALA A 70 8.81 -30.47 12.62
CA ALA A 70 7.85 -30.34 11.54
C ALA A 70 7.18 -28.96 11.57
N PHE A 71 7.09 -28.33 10.41
CA PHE A 71 6.47 -27.02 10.22
C PHE A 71 5.75 -26.94 8.89
N ASP A 72 4.92 -25.91 8.75
CA ASP A 72 4.20 -25.64 7.52
C ASP A 72 5.07 -24.77 6.61
N LEU A 73 5.35 -25.29 5.42
CA LEU A 73 6.06 -24.61 4.34
C LEU A 73 5.03 -24.17 3.29
N ARG A 74 5.06 -22.88 2.94
CA ARG A 74 4.18 -22.26 1.96
C ARG A 74 4.98 -21.95 0.70
N ILE A 75 4.50 -22.41 -0.44
CA ILE A 75 5.10 -22.22 -1.76
C ILE A 75 4.16 -21.32 -2.56
N GLY A 76 4.58 -20.09 -2.82
CA GLY A 76 3.89 -19.15 -3.69
C GLY A 76 4.23 -19.45 -5.15
N LEU A 77 3.21 -19.68 -5.96
CA LEU A 77 3.33 -20.00 -7.38
C LEU A 77 3.21 -18.74 -8.22
N LYS A 78 3.87 -18.73 -9.39
CA LYS A 78 3.73 -17.63 -10.33
C LYS A 78 2.31 -17.60 -10.91
N GLN A 79 1.67 -16.45 -10.77
CA GLN A 79 0.34 -16.16 -11.29
C GLN A 79 0.39 -16.02 -12.83
N ASP A 80 -0.55 -16.62 -13.57
CA ASP A 80 -0.48 -16.74 -15.03
C ASP A 80 -0.71 -15.40 -15.75
N LYS A 81 -1.84 -14.74 -15.47
CA LYS A 81 -2.30 -13.56 -16.21
C LYS A 81 -2.31 -12.30 -15.35
N PHE A 82 -1.26 -12.13 -14.55
CA PHE A 82 -1.16 -10.98 -13.66
C PHE A 82 -1.15 -9.64 -14.41
N GLU A 83 -0.53 -9.56 -15.59
CA GLU A 83 -0.58 -8.35 -16.43
C GLU A 83 -1.99 -8.03 -16.92
N ASP A 84 -2.82 -9.04 -17.21
CA ASP A 84 -4.23 -8.84 -17.57
C ASP A 84 -5.04 -8.35 -16.37
N LEU A 85 -4.72 -8.83 -15.15
CA LEU A 85 -5.29 -8.31 -13.90
C LEU A 85 -4.94 -6.83 -13.73
N VAL A 86 -3.66 -6.45 -13.89
CA VAL A 86 -3.22 -5.04 -13.76
C VAL A 86 -3.88 -4.17 -14.85
N THR A 87 -3.96 -4.66 -16.08
CA THR A 87 -4.67 -3.96 -17.17
C THR A 87 -6.13 -3.73 -16.79
N THR A 88 -6.82 -4.77 -16.33
CA THR A 88 -8.22 -4.68 -15.91
C THR A 88 -8.40 -3.76 -14.72
N LEU A 89 -7.50 -3.82 -13.72
CA LEU A 89 -7.47 -2.92 -12.57
C LEU A 89 -7.46 -1.46 -13.01
N TYR A 90 -6.61 -1.09 -13.97
CA TYR A 90 -6.56 0.28 -14.49
C TYR A 90 -7.83 0.64 -15.27
N GLU A 91 -8.34 -0.26 -16.12
CA GLU A 91 -9.57 -0.04 -16.89
C GLU A 91 -10.81 0.16 -16.00
N VAL A 92 -10.89 -0.52 -14.84
CA VAL A 92 -12.02 -0.36 -13.90
C VAL A 92 -11.84 0.80 -12.93
N SER A 93 -10.63 1.37 -12.87
CA SER A 93 -10.28 2.48 -11.96
C SER A 93 -10.17 3.83 -12.66
N ASP A 94 -10.01 3.86 -13.99
CA ASP A 94 -9.97 5.08 -14.79
C ASP A 94 -11.38 5.64 -15.03
N PRO A 95 -11.73 6.82 -14.50
CA PRO A 95 -13.06 7.44 -14.68
C PRO A 95 -13.41 7.80 -16.13
N ALA A 96 -12.43 7.84 -17.04
CA ALA A 96 -12.67 8.06 -18.47
C ALA A 96 -12.93 6.77 -19.25
N HIS A 97 -12.65 5.61 -18.65
CA HIS A 97 -12.80 4.31 -19.29
C HIS A 97 -14.24 3.77 -19.14
N GLU A 98 -14.74 3.06 -20.14
CA GLU A 98 -16.12 2.55 -20.13
C GLU A 98 -16.37 1.48 -19.06
N LYS A 99 -15.30 0.80 -18.62
CA LYS A 99 -15.34 -0.20 -17.54
C LYS A 99 -15.22 0.41 -16.14
N TYR A 100 -15.17 1.73 -16.00
CA TYR A 100 -15.04 2.36 -14.68
C TYR A 100 -16.09 1.87 -13.68
N GLY A 101 -15.63 1.39 -12.52
CA GLY A 101 -16.48 0.82 -11.48
C GLY A 101 -17.05 -0.57 -11.77
N GLN A 102 -16.72 -1.20 -12.91
CA GLN A 102 -17.07 -2.59 -13.21
C GLN A 102 -16.03 -3.54 -12.58
N HIS A 103 -15.90 -3.46 -11.26
CA HIS A 103 -14.92 -4.23 -10.48
C HIS A 103 -15.14 -5.73 -10.63
N LEU A 104 -14.05 -6.47 -10.51
CA LEU A 104 -14.03 -7.92 -10.68
C LEU A 104 -14.64 -8.65 -9.47
N SER A 105 -15.32 -9.76 -9.75
CA SER A 105 -15.70 -10.70 -8.70
C SER A 105 -14.47 -11.42 -8.12
N LYS A 106 -14.66 -12.11 -6.98
CA LYS A 106 -13.62 -12.96 -6.40
C LYS A 106 -13.18 -14.04 -7.39
N GLU A 107 -14.13 -14.62 -8.12
CA GLU A 107 -13.92 -15.67 -9.10
C GLU A 107 -13.20 -15.15 -10.36
N ASP A 108 -13.53 -13.95 -10.83
CA ASP A 108 -12.85 -13.34 -11.98
C ASP A 108 -11.38 -13.04 -11.64
N VAL A 109 -11.10 -12.52 -10.44
CA VAL A 109 -9.72 -12.32 -9.96
C VAL A 109 -9.00 -13.66 -9.85
N ALA A 110 -9.62 -14.67 -9.22
CA ALA A 110 -9.04 -15.99 -9.08
C ALA A 110 -8.69 -16.62 -10.45
N ALA A 111 -9.52 -16.41 -11.47
CA ALA A 111 -9.27 -16.91 -12.82
C ALA A 111 -8.07 -16.24 -13.52
N LEU A 112 -7.78 -14.98 -13.20
CA LEU A 112 -6.62 -14.26 -13.75
C LEU A 112 -5.32 -14.61 -13.03
N VAL A 113 -5.39 -14.87 -11.72
CA VAL A 113 -4.20 -15.13 -10.90
C VAL A 113 -3.91 -16.61 -10.68
N ALA A 114 -4.82 -17.50 -11.06
CA ALA A 114 -4.56 -18.93 -11.05
C ALA A 114 -3.24 -19.26 -11.79
N PRO A 115 -2.37 -20.10 -11.23
CA PRO A 115 -1.14 -20.49 -11.92
C PRO A 115 -1.46 -21.28 -13.18
N HIS A 116 -0.58 -21.16 -14.18
CA HIS A 116 -0.68 -21.96 -15.40
C HIS A 116 -0.68 -23.47 -15.07
N PRO A 117 -1.46 -24.32 -15.76
CA PRO A 117 -1.46 -25.77 -15.51
C PRO A 117 -0.06 -26.40 -15.51
N ASP A 118 0.83 -25.97 -16.42
CA ASP A 118 2.22 -26.44 -16.43
C ASP A 118 2.99 -26.08 -15.15
N THR A 119 2.73 -24.92 -14.55
CA THR A 119 3.29 -24.53 -13.23
C THR A 119 2.80 -25.48 -12.15
N VAL A 120 1.50 -25.78 -12.15
CA VAL A 120 0.90 -26.70 -11.19
C VAL A 120 1.49 -28.10 -11.35
N ASP A 121 1.46 -28.66 -12.55
CA ASP A 121 1.96 -30.01 -12.86
C ASP A 121 3.44 -30.16 -12.52
N LEU A 122 4.25 -29.12 -12.79
CA LEU A 122 5.68 -29.11 -12.50
C LEU A 122 5.94 -29.14 -11.00
N VAL A 123 5.27 -28.28 -10.24
CA VAL A 123 5.43 -28.21 -8.78
C VAL A 123 4.87 -29.48 -8.13
N GLU A 124 3.72 -29.99 -8.56
CA GLU A 124 3.17 -31.25 -8.03
C GLU A 124 4.07 -32.44 -8.32
N SER A 125 4.70 -32.48 -9.50
CA SER A 125 5.70 -33.50 -9.85
C SER A 125 6.94 -33.41 -8.95
N TRP A 126 7.39 -32.19 -8.62
CA TRP A 126 8.49 -31.96 -7.68
C TRP A 126 8.12 -32.39 -6.27
N LEU A 127 6.95 -31.99 -5.75
CA LEU A 127 6.45 -32.41 -4.45
C LEU A 127 6.34 -33.95 -4.35
N SER A 128 5.79 -34.60 -5.37
CA SER A 128 5.69 -36.06 -5.46
C SER A 128 7.06 -36.75 -5.45
N ALA A 129 8.06 -36.18 -6.12
CA ALA A 129 9.42 -36.70 -6.12
C ALA A 129 10.08 -36.66 -4.72
N HIS A 130 9.60 -35.76 -3.85
CA HIS A 130 9.99 -35.68 -2.44
C HIS A 130 9.05 -36.43 -1.49
N GLY A 131 8.16 -37.28 -2.02
CA GLY A 131 7.29 -38.15 -1.24
C GLY A 131 6.08 -37.46 -0.60
N LEU A 132 5.74 -36.25 -1.06
CA LEU A 132 4.54 -35.55 -0.64
C LEU A 132 3.39 -35.89 -1.59
N ASP A 133 2.18 -36.04 -1.04
CA ASP A 133 0.98 -36.23 -1.84
C ASP A 133 0.39 -34.85 -2.20
N PRO A 134 0.45 -34.42 -3.48
CA PRO A 134 -0.07 -33.11 -3.88
C PRO A 134 -1.57 -32.94 -3.59
N SER A 135 -2.33 -34.04 -3.57
CA SER A 135 -3.78 -34.00 -3.29
C SER A 135 -4.11 -33.74 -1.81
N ALA A 136 -3.14 -33.97 -0.92
CA ALA A 136 -3.27 -33.69 0.51
C ALA A 136 -2.77 -32.29 0.89
N CYS A 137 -2.23 -31.52 -0.06
CA CYS A 137 -1.72 -30.17 0.18
C CYS A 137 -2.87 -29.17 0.32
N GLN A 138 -2.72 -28.20 1.22
CA GLN A 138 -3.68 -27.09 1.32
C GLN A 138 -3.35 -26.05 0.25
N ARG A 139 -4.38 -25.45 -0.35
CA ARG A 139 -4.21 -24.44 -1.41
C ARG A 139 -5.03 -23.19 -1.12
N SER A 140 -4.55 -22.04 -1.59
CA SER A 140 -5.35 -20.81 -1.67
C SER A 140 -6.53 -21.00 -2.61
N HIS A 141 -7.50 -20.07 -2.57
CA HIS A 141 -8.67 -20.11 -3.43
C HIS A 141 -8.31 -20.15 -4.94
N ALA A 142 -7.33 -19.35 -5.37
CA ALA A 142 -6.85 -19.35 -6.75
C ALA A 142 -5.85 -20.48 -7.07
N GLY A 143 -5.42 -21.25 -6.06
CA GLY A 143 -4.43 -22.30 -6.19
C GLY A 143 -2.98 -21.81 -6.35
N ASP A 144 -2.76 -20.50 -6.25
CA ASP A 144 -1.46 -19.81 -6.34
C ASP A 144 -0.59 -19.92 -5.08
N TRP A 145 -1.12 -20.49 -4.00
CA TRP A 145 -0.34 -20.90 -2.84
C TRP A 145 -0.56 -22.38 -2.55
N VAL A 146 0.53 -23.07 -2.21
CA VAL A 146 0.52 -24.45 -1.74
C VAL A 146 1.15 -24.52 -0.37
N THR A 147 0.41 -25.02 0.62
CA THR A 147 0.91 -25.22 1.99
C THR A 147 1.07 -26.71 2.25
N ILE A 148 2.27 -27.09 2.67
CA ILE A 148 2.68 -28.47 2.96
C ILE A 148 3.28 -28.54 4.36
N ARG A 149 3.07 -29.65 5.07
CA ARG A 149 3.74 -29.91 6.34
C ARG A 149 4.92 -30.84 6.13
N VAL A 150 6.12 -30.37 6.46
CA VAL A 150 7.39 -31.06 6.21
C VAL A 150 8.27 -31.04 7.45
N SER A 151 9.17 -32.02 7.59
CA SER A 151 10.25 -31.93 8.57
C SER A 151 11.40 -31.08 8.05
N VAL A 152 12.25 -30.56 8.96
CA VAL A 152 13.50 -29.87 8.61
C VAL A 152 14.32 -30.68 7.61
N ALA A 153 14.57 -31.96 7.87
CA ALA A 153 15.37 -32.80 6.97
C ALA A 153 14.75 -32.94 5.57
N GLN A 154 13.41 -32.98 5.48
CA GLN A 154 12.73 -33.02 4.19
C GLN A 154 12.83 -31.68 3.46
N ALA A 155 12.63 -30.56 4.18
CA ALA A 155 12.75 -29.21 3.62
C ALA A 155 14.18 -28.91 3.14
N GLU A 156 15.21 -29.26 3.90
CA GLU A 156 16.62 -29.13 3.53
C GLU A 156 16.93 -29.87 2.23
N LYS A 157 16.42 -31.10 2.08
CA LYS A 157 16.57 -31.90 0.86
C LYS A 157 15.81 -31.30 -0.32
N MET A 158 14.61 -30.78 -0.10
CA MET A 158 13.78 -30.17 -1.15
C MET A 158 14.39 -28.88 -1.69
N LEU A 159 15.00 -28.09 -0.81
CA LEU A 159 15.39 -26.71 -1.09
C LEU A 159 16.91 -26.52 -1.19
N GLY A 160 17.69 -27.61 -1.16
CA GLY A 160 19.15 -27.55 -1.21
C GLY A 160 19.74 -26.57 -0.18
N THR A 161 19.28 -26.65 1.07
CA THR A 161 19.60 -25.67 2.12
C THR A 161 19.90 -26.32 3.47
N GLN A 162 20.28 -25.51 4.45
CA GLN A 162 20.45 -25.90 5.84
C GLN A 162 19.61 -25.00 6.76
N TYR A 163 18.72 -25.62 7.52
CA TYR A 163 17.92 -24.95 8.54
C TYR A 163 18.64 -24.99 9.88
N ASN A 164 18.65 -23.84 10.55
CA ASN A 164 19.17 -23.67 11.89
C ASN A 164 18.10 -23.06 12.79
N VAL A 165 18.27 -23.27 14.09
CA VAL A 165 17.59 -22.48 15.11
C VAL A 165 18.36 -21.17 15.26
N TYR A 166 17.65 -20.07 15.13
CA TYR A 166 18.15 -18.75 15.47
C TYR A 166 17.42 -18.24 16.69
N ARG A 167 18.16 -17.56 17.56
CA ARG A 167 17.63 -16.90 18.74
C ARG A 167 17.72 -15.41 18.52
N HIS A 168 16.64 -14.70 18.80
CA HIS A 168 16.65 -13.26 18.78
C HIS A 168 17.23 -12.71 20.09
N GLY A 169 18.29 -11.91 20.02
CA GLY A 169 19.08 -11.51 21.18
C GLY A 169 18.32 -10.66 22.21
N LYS A 170 17.29 -9.91 21.79
CA LYS A 170 16.48 -9.05 22.68
C LYS A 170 15.22 -9.74 23.22
N SER A 171 14.47 -10.43 22.36
CA SER A 171 13.15 -10.97 22.72
C SER A 171 13.17 -12.39 23.29
N ASP A 172 14.32 -13.08 23.15
CA ASP A 172 14.48 -14.49 23.49
C ASP A 172 13.61 -15.44 22.65
N ASP A 173 13.10 -14.97 21.51
CA ASP A 173 12.33 -15.81 20.58
C ASP A 173 13.25 -16.71 19.76
N TYR A 174 12.72 -17.86 19.37
CA TYR A 174 13.43 -18.86 18.58
C TYR A 174 12.69 -19.15 17.27
N VAL A 175 13.43 -19.21 16.16
CA VAL A 175 12.89 -19.56 14.84
C VAL A 175 13.75 -20.60 14.14
N VAL A 176 13.12 -21.42 13.30
CA VAL A 176 13.79 -22.41 12.46
C VAL A 176 13.85 -21.87 11.03
N ARG A 177 15.03 -21.44 10.57
CA ARG A 177 15.22 -20.71 9.29
C ARG A 177 16.51 -21.11 8.58
N ALA A 178 16.66 -20.66 7.34
CA ALA A 178 17.84 -20.88 6.52
C ALA A 178 18.37 -19.57 5.94
N MET A 179 19.69 -19.46 5.80
CA MET A 179 20.35 -18.28 5.23
C MET A 179 20.16 -18.15 3.72
N ASN A 180 19.85 -19.24 3.05
CA ASN A 180 19.57 -19.26 1.62
C ASN A 180 18.64 -20.41 1.32
N TYR A 181 18.11 -20.45 0.11
CA TYR A 181 17.58 -21.67 -0.43
C TYR A 181 17.74 -21.69 -1.94
N SER A 182 17.75 -22.91 -2.45
CA SER A 182 17.86 -23.19 -3.87
C SER A 182 16.61 -23.93 -4.34
N LEU A 183 16.37 -23.86 -5.63
CA LEU A 183 15.37 -24.67 -6.31
C LEU A 183 16.02 -25.27 -7.56
N PRO A 184 15.56 -26.44 -8.02
CA PRO A 184 15.84 -26.90 -9.38
C PRO A 184 15.64 -25.76 -10.38
N SER A 185 16.56 -25.58 -11.33
CA SER A 185 16.56 -24.45 -12.28
C SER A 185 15.20 -24.26 -12.95
N VAL A 186 14.56 -25.37 -13.33
CA VAL A 186 13.24 -25.41 -13.98
C VAL A 186 12.11 -24.83 -13.11
N LEU A 187 12.24 -24.74 -11.79
CA LEU A 187 11.20 -24.21 -10.90
C LEU A 187 11.32 -22.69 -10.68
N HIS A 188 12.42 -22.05 -11.09
CA HIS A 188 12.65 -20.62 -10.81
C HIS A 188 11.60 -19.71 -11.46
N GLU A 189 11.13 -20.07 -12.65
CA GLU A 189 10.08 -19.32 -13.35
C GLU A 189 8.66 -19.65 -12.86
N HIS A 190 8.50 -20.66 -12.01
CA HIS A 190 7.21 -21.20 -11.58
C HIS A 190 6.90 -20.96 -10.10
N VAL A 191 7.94 -20.82 -9.27
CA VAL A 191 7.84 -20.51 -7.84
C VAL A 191 8.26 -19.06 -7.61
N ALA A 192 7.34 -18.26 -7.08
CA ALA A 192 7.60 -16.87 -6.70
C ALA A 192 8.42 -16.82 -5.41
N VAL A 193 7.98 -17.55 -4.37
CA VAL A 193 8.59 -17.50 -3.03
C VAL A 193 8.35 -18.81 -2.27
N VAL A 194 9.28 -19.18 -1.38
CA VAL A 194 9.11 -20.30 -0.43
C VAL A 194 9.27 -19.79 1.00
N ALA A 195 8.17 -19.68 1.72
CA ALA A 195 8.11 -19.20 3.11
C ALA A 195 7.86 -20.36 4.10
N PRO A 196 8.36 -20.30 5.35
CA PRO A 196 9.15 -19.22 5.93
C PRO A 196 10.67 -19.44 5.80
N THR A 197 11.16 -20.11 4.75
CA THR A 197 12.57 -20.57 4.64
C THR A 197 13.63 -19.53 5.01
N THR A 198 13.71 -18.45 4.24
CA THR A 198 14.65 -17.33 4.44
C THR A 198 14.02 -16.18 5.19
N TYR A 199 12.90 -16.41 5.83
CA TYR A 199 12.09 -15.39 6.46
C TYR A 199 12.52 -15.26 7.93
N PHE A 200 13.17 -14.20 8.41
CA PHE A 200 13.60 -14.11 9.82
C PHE A 200 12.72 -13.11 10.57
N GLY A 201 11.60 -13.56 11.14
CA GLY A 201 10.74 -12.70 11.93
C GLY A 201 10.33 -13.24 13.29
N THR A 202 10.15 -12.30 14.21
CA THR A 202 9.77 -12.50 15.62
C THR A 202 8.30 -12.17 15.80
N MET A 203 7.53 -13.05 16.44
CA MET A 203 6.13 -12.78 16.80
C MET A 203 6.01 -11.82 18.00
N LYS A 204 6.56 -10.59 17.90
CA LYS A 204 6.36 -9.54 18.91
C LYS A 204 6.32 -8.16 18.31
N SER A 205 5.40 -7.37 18.88
CA SER A 205 5.10 -5.98 18.58
C SER A 205 6.35 -5.08 18.45
N MET A 206 6.40 -4.30 17.38
CA MET A 206 7.22 -3.10 17.30
C MET A 206 6.32 -1.87 17.36
N LYS A 207 6.43 -1.10 18.46
CA LYS A 207 5.71 0.15 18.69
C LYS A 207 6.52 1.31 18.08
N ALA A 208 6.53 1.44 16.76
CA ALA A 208 7.55 2.29 16.12
C ALA A 208 7.15 3.77 15.98
N THR A 209 5.89 4.14 15.77
CA THR A 209 5.60 5.53 15.35
C THR A 209 4.46 6.24 16.09
N SER A 210 3.38 5.54 16.48
CA SER A 210 2.30 6.16 17.25
C SER A 210 2.53 6.14 18.76
N PHE A 211 3.16 7.19 19.29
CA PHE A 211 3.34 7.39 20.72
C PHE A 211 2.63 8.64 21.24
N ILE A 212 2.24 8.59 22.53
CA ILE A 212 1.67 9.75 23.23
C ILE A 212 2.75 10.85 23.35
N GLN A 213 2.48 12.00 22.73
CA GLN A 213 3.30 13.21 22.78
C GLN A 213 3.01 13.98 24.09
N LYS A 214 3.78 13.66 25.14
CA LYS A 214 3.56 14.16 26.51
C LYS A 214 3.62 15.69 26.66
N ASP A 215 4.38 16.36 25.81
CA ASP A 215 4.58 17.82 25.88
C ASP A 215 3.57 18.61 25.04
N ARG A 216 2.62 17.93 24.39
CA ARG A 216 1.59 18.56 23.56
C ARG A 216 0.31 18.84 24.34
N PRO A 217 -0.44 19.89 23.99
CA PRO A 217 -1.70 20.21 24.67
C PRO A 217 -2.71 19.07 24.59
N THR A 218 -3.44 18.81 25.67
CA THR A 218 -4.51 17.80 25.75
C THR A 218 -5.84 18.44 26.17
N ILE A 219 -6.96 17.85 25.74
CA ILE A 219 -8.30 18.22 26.24
C ILE A 219 -8.65 17.33 27.43
N GLU A 220 -8.27 17.78 28.62
CA GLU A 220 -8.48 17.00 29.84
C GLU A 220 -9.92 17.11 30.37
N THR A 221 -10.55 18.29 30.26
CA THR A 221 -11.87 18.58 30.87
C THR A 221 -12.94 19.05 29.88
N ASP A 222 -14.22 18.89 30.27
CA ASP A 222 -15.38 19.39 29.51
C ASP A 222 -15.39 20.92 29.38
N ALA A 223 -14.79 21.65 30.34
CA ALA A 223 -14.67 23.10 30.28
C ALA A 223 -13.68 23.54 29.19
N ASP A 224 -12.57 22.82 29.05
CA ASP A 224 -11.60 23.05 27.98
C ASP A 224 -12.23 22.75 26.61
N PHE A 225 -13.00 21.64 26.53
CA PHE A 225 -13.76 21.30 25.33
C PHE A 225 -14.83 22.35 24.98
N ALA A 226 -15.60 22.81 25.96
CA ALA A 226 -16.59 23.87 25.76
C ALA A 226 -15.95 25.17 25.28
N HIS A 227 -14.75 25.52 25.79
CA HIS A 227 -14.01 26.70 25.33
C HIS A 227 -13.59 26.59 23.86
N LEU A 228 -13.28 25.38 23.36
CA LEU A 228 -13.01 25.14 21.94
C LEU A 228 -14.25 25.31 21.04
N LEU A 229 -15.45 25.09 21.59
CA LEU A 229 -16.73 25.26 20.90
C LEU A 229 -17.24 26.71 20.87
N THR A 230 -16.57 27.68 21.55
CA THR A 230 -17.04 29.08 21.64
C THR A 230 -16.66 29.99 20.45
N GLY A 231 -16.06 29.45 19.39
CA GLY A 231 -15.91 30.16 18.10
C GLY A 231 -17.23 30.22 17.33
N PRO A 232 -17.45 31.20 16.43
CA PRO A 232 -18.69 31.28 15.67
C PRO A 232 -18.91 29.98 14.88
N ALA A 233 -19.94 29.23 15.27
CA ALA A 233 -20.48 28.11 14.52
C ALA A 233 -21.21 28.63 13.28
N SER A 234 -20.45 29.14 12.30
CA SER A 234 -20.92 29.29 10.93
C SER A 234 -20.28 28.19 10.09
N LEU A 235 -21.10 27.52 9.29
CA LEU A 235 -20.64 26.76 8.13
C LEU A 235 -19.53 27.55 7.40
N ALA A 236 -18.34 26.97 7.30
CA ALA A 236 -17.16 27.45 6.55
C ALA A 236 -15.99 28.14 7.31
N THR A 237 -15.79 27.97 8.62
CA THR A 237 -14.47 28.33 9.22
C THR A 237 -14.01 27.33 10.26
N VAL A 238 -12.90 26.65 9.97
CA VAL A 238 -12.22 25.75 10.92
C VAL A 238 -11.78 26.56 12.15
N PRO A 239 -12.15 26.18 13.38
CA PRO A 239 -11.74 26.90 14.58
C PRO A 239 -10.21 27.05 14.67
N THR A 240 -9.72 28.20 15.11
CA THR A 240 -8.27 28.46 15.24
C THR A 240 -7.59 27.52 16.23
N SER A 241 -8.33 27.00 17.21
CA SER A 241 -7.87 26.01 18.16
C SER A 241 -7.47 24.68 17.53
N CYS A 242 -7.99 24.37 16.32
CA CYS A 242 -7.59 23.22 15.54
C CYS A 242 -6.11 23.29 15.08
N ASN A 243 -5.41 24.41 15.24
CA ASN A 243 -3.96 24.48 15.03
C ASN A 243 -3.14 23.81 16.13
N SER A 244 -3.68 23.67 17.35
CA SER A 244 -2.96 23.13 18.50
C SER A 244 -3.55 21.82 19.01
N VAL A 245 -4.78 21.50 18.62
CA VAL A 245 -5.55 20.35 19.09
C VAL A 245 -6.49 19.87 17.99
N ILE A 246 -6.20 18.71 17.40
CA ILE A 246 -7.01 18.10 16.34
C ILE A 246 -8.04 17.16 16.95
N THR A 247 -9.31 17.34 16.58
CA THR A 247 -10.43 16.47 16.94
C THR A 247 -11.21 16.06 15.69
N PRO A 248 -12.10 15.04 15.76
CA PRO A 248 -13.04 14.74 14.67
C PRO A 248 -13.79 15.95 14.12
N ALA A 249 -14.23 16.87 14.99
CA ALA A 249 -14.92 18.09 14.56
C ALA A 249 -14.03 19.01 13.71
N CYS A 250 -12.75 19.17 14.10
CA CYS A 250 -11.77 19.92 13.32
C CYS A 250 -11.62 19.36 11.91
N LEU A 251 -11.42 18.05 11.80
CA LEU A 251 -11.20 17.36 10.52
C LEU A 251 -12.45 17.35 9.64
N ARG A 252 -13.64 17.15 10.23
CA ARG A 252 -14.90 17.23 9.49
C ARG A 252 -15.19 18.62 8.94
N ALA A 253 -14.74 19.66 9.64
CA ALA A 253 -14.82 21.04 9.15
C ALA A 253 -13.77 21.31 8.06
N LEU A 254 -12.52 20.92 8.30
CA LEU A 254 -11.38 21.14 7.40
C LEU A 254 -11.55 20.41 6.06
N TYR A 255 -12.02 19.16 6.09
CA TYR A 255 -12.22 18.32 4.90
C TYR A 255 -13.66 18.31 4.39
N ASN A 256 -14.48 19.25 4.86
CA ASN A 256 -15.81 19.55 4.31
C ASN A 256 -16.80 18.36 4.33
N THR A 257 -16.75 17.52 5.37
CA THR A 257 -17.66 16.37 5.54
C THR A 257 -18.83 16.65 6.49
N THR A 258 -18.83 17.81 7.15
CA THR A 258 -19.80 18.14 8.22
C THR A 258 -21.27 18.05 7.78
N SER A 259 -21.58 18.42 6.53
CA SER A 259 -22.94 18.43 5.98
C SER A 259 -23.40 17.09 5.41
N TYR A 260 -22.51 16.11 5.30
CA TYR A 260 -22.83 14.81 4.73
C TYR A 260 -23.38 13.86 5.78
N ALA A 261 -24.51 13.23 5.47
CA ALA A 261 -25.13 12.19 6.29
C ALA A 261 -25.06 10.85 5.53
N PRO A 262 -24.35 9.84 6.04
CA PRO A 262 -24.27 8.53 5.40
C PRO A 262 -25.63 7.87 5.22
N ALA A 263 -25.82 7.15 4.11
CA ALA A 263 -27.10 6.60 3.69
C ALA A 263 -27.05 5.15 3.17
N ALA A 264 -25.86 4.59 2.96
CA ALA A 264 -25.61 3.22 2.48
C ALA A 264 -24.82 2.37 3.48
N THR A 265 -25.02 2.63 4.78
CA THR A 265 -24.32 1.95 5.89
C THR A 265 -24.56 0.45 6.00
N ASP A 266 -25.56 -0.09 5.29
CA ASP A 266 -25.83 -1.53 5.15
C ASP A 266 -25.01 -2.20 4.02
N LYS A 267 -24.34 -1.41 3.18
CA LYS A 267 -23.57 -1.85 2.01
C LYS A 267 -22.11 -1.41 2.04
N ASN A 268 -21.83 -0.33 2.76
CA ASN A 268 -20.51 0.25 2.90
C ASN A 268 -19.86 -0.19 4.21
N SER A 269 -18.56 -0.48 4.19
CA SER A 269 -17.78 -0.72 5.40
C SER A 269 -16.32 -0.32 5.21
N LEU A 270 -15.65 0.02 6.31
CA LEU A 270 -14.25 0.42 6.36
C LEU A 270 -13.46 -0.58 7.22
N GLY A 271 -12.44 -1.20 6.64
CA GLY A 271 -11.52 -2.10 7.33
C GLY A 271 -10.24 -1.40 7.79
N ILE A 272 -9.80 -1.68 9.01
CA ILE A 272 -8.53 -1.21 9.56
C ILE A 272 -7.66 -2.46 9.73
N ALA A 273 -6.53 -2.54 9.03
CA ALA A 273 -5.59 -3.65 9.20
C ALA A 273 -4.60 -3.30 10.31
N GLY A 274 -4.67 -4.06 11.41
CA GLY A 274 -3.82 -3.89 12.57
C GLY A 274 -2.81 -5.03 12.71
N TYR A 275 -1.62 -4.69 13.17
CA TYR A 275 -0.51 -5.61 13.36
C TYR A 275 0.11 -5.38 14.74
N LEU A 276 1.19 -6.10 15.04
CA LEU A 276 2.07 -5.80 16.17
C LEU A 276 1.34 -5.79 17.53
N GLU A 277 0.33 -6.65 17.72
CA GLU A 277 -0.41 -6.79 19.00
C GLU A 277 -0.97 -5.46 19.54
N GLU A 278 -1.29 -4.52 18.67
CA GLU A 278 -1.99 -3.30 19.04
C GLU A 278 -3.50 -3.59 19.08
N PHE A 279 -4.14 -3.36 20.22
CA PHE A 279 -5.55 -3.67 20.42
C PHE A 279 -6.40 -2.40 20.52
N ALA A 280 -7.35 -2.26 19.60
CA ALA A 280 -8.34 -1.20 19.67
C ALA A 280 -9.27 -1.46 20.85
N ASN A 281 -9.49 -0.45 21.69
CA ASN A 281 -10.19 -0.65 22.95
C ASN A 281 -11.61 -0.06 22.93
N ARG A 282 -12.60 -0.90 23.25
CA ARG A 282 -14.02 -0.50 23.20
C ARG A 282 -14.37 0.50 24.29
N ALA A 283 -13.78 0.39 25.48
CA ALA A 283 -14.05 1.32 26.58
C ALA A 283 -13.41 2.70 26.33
N ASP A 284 -12.21 2.71 25.74
CA ASP A 284 -11.54 3.94 25.31
C ASP A 284 -12.34 4.62 24.19
N LEU A 285 -12.83 3.86 23.20
CA LEU A 285 -13.70 4.39 22.15
C LEU A 285 -14.99 5.01 22.72
N GLN A 286 -15.63 4.38 23.71
CA GLN A 286 -16.80 5.00 24.36
C GLN A 286 -16.45 6.32 25.07
N THR A 287 -15.26 6.39 25.67
CA THR A 287 -14.77 7.62 26.31
C THR A 287 -14.47 8.70 25.27
N PHE A 288 -13.88 8.31 24.13
CA PHE A 288 -13.65 9.17 22.98
C PHE A 288 -14.97 9.71 22.42
N TYR A 289 -15.98 8.86 22.20
CA TYR A 289 -17.31 9.28 21.71
C TYR A 289 -17.99 10.27 22.65
N LYS A 290 -17.98 10.01 23.97
CA LYS A 290 -18.57 10.94 24.95
C LYS A 290 -17.97 12.35 24.86
N ARG A 291 -16.70 12.47 24.46
CA ARG A 291 -16.01 13.77 24.32
C ARG A 291 -16.17 14.35 22.92
N PHE A 292 -15.94 13.56 21.87
CA PHE A 292 -15.66 14.08 20.53
C PHE A 292 -16.67 13.70 19.45
N ARG A 293 -17.51 12.69 19.69
CA ARG A 293 -18.54 12.18 18.75
C ARG A 293 -19.75 11.64 19.52
N THR A 294 -20.45 12.53 20.20
CA THR A 294 -21.54 12.17 21.13
C THR A 294 -22.72 11.46 20.45
N ASP A 295 -22.88 11.67 19.14
CA ASP A 295 -23.83 11.00 18.27
C ASP A 295 -23.54 9.50 18.05
N ALA A 296 -22.31 9.04 18.35
CA ALA A 296 -21.88 7.65 18.23
C ALA A 296 -21.86 6.90 19.58
N VAL A 297 -22.24 7.53 20.70
CA VAL A 297 -22.23 6.86 22.01
C VAL A 297 -23.15 5.63 22.00
N GLY A 298 -22.61 4.49 22.45
CA GLY A 298 -23.31 3.21 22.47
C GLY A 298 -23.12 2.35 21.22
N THR A 299 -22.45 2.84 20.18
CA THR A 299 -22.01 2.02 19.03
C THR A 299 -20.56 1.59 19.19
N SER A 300 -20.08 0.66 18.35
CA SER A 300 -18.70 0.18 18.37
C SER A 300 -18.32 -0.43 17.02
N PHE A 301 -17.03 -0.61 16.81
CA PHE A 301 -16.44 -1.43 15.75
C PHE A 301 -16.51 -2.93 16.08
N THR A 302 -16.20 -3.76 15.07
CA THR A 302 -16.03 -5.22 15.21
C THR A 302 -14.56 -5.62 15.06
N THR A 303 -14.13 -6.67 15.75
CA THR A 303 -12.75 -7.20 15.64
C THR A 303 -12.77 -8.54 14.93
N VAL A 304 -11.83 -8.77 14.02
CA VAL A 304 -11.55 -10.04 13.36
C VAL A 304 -10.10 -10.42 13.64
N GLU A 305 -9.90 -11.58 14.27
CA GLU A 305 -8.58 -12.14 14.54
C GLU A 305 -8.08 -12.92 13.32
N VAL A 306 -6.90 -12.56 12.81
CA VAL A 306 -6.28 -13.17 11.64
C VAL A 306 -4.95 -13.79 12.06
N ASN A 307 -4.69 -15.03 11.61
CA ASN A 307 -3.43 -15.74 11.87
C ASN A 307 -3.03 -15.77 13.36
N GLY A 308 -4.01 -15.99 14.25
CA GLY A 308 -3.76 -16.02 15.69
C GLY A 308 -3.53 -14.64 16.33
N GLY A 309 -3.91 -13.56 15.65
CA GLY A 309 -4.02 -12.23 16.27
C GLY A 309 -4.97 -12.26 17.48
N LEU A 310 -4.81 -11.28 18.37
CA LEU A 310 -5.52 -11.23 19.66
C LEU A 310 -6.43 -9.98 19.75
N ASP A 311 -7.28 -9.93 20.77
CA ASP A 311 -8.11 -8.77 21.11
C ASP A 311 -8.06 -8.47 22.62
N ASP A 312 -6.86 -8.19 23.15
CA ASP A 312 -6.68 -7.95 24.59
C ASP A 312 -7.16 -6.54 24.99
N GLN A 313 -8.39 -6.47 25.50
CA GLN A 313 -9.02 -5.23 25.98
C GLN A 313 -8.41 -4.70 27.30
N SER A 314 -7.43 -5.38 27.91
CA SER A 314 -6.69 -4.88 29.07
C SER A 314 -5.39 -4.14 28.70
N GLU A 315 -4.89 -4.33 27.49
CA GLU A 315 -3.65 -3.73 26.98
C GLU A 315 -3.95 -2.87 25.73
N PRO A 316 -4.61 -1.70 25.89
CA PRO A 316 -4.97 -0.86 24.75
C PRO A 316 -3.73 -0.36 24.01
N GLY A 317 -3.71 -0.57 22.69
CA GLY A 317 -2.68 -0.06 21.79
C GLY A 317 -2.92 1.40 21.43
N VAL A 318 -1.87 2.22 21.33
CA VAL A 318 -2.01 3.63 20.93
C VAL A 318 -2.38 3.72 19.45
N GLU A 319 -1.72 2.93 18.60
CA GLU A 319 -1.94 2.91 17.14
C GLU A 319 -3.35 2.43 16.82
N ALA A 320 -3.73 1.26 17.36
CA ALA A 320 -5.06 0.69 17.12
C ALA A 320 -6.20 1.60 17.62
N ASN A 321 -5.99 2.32 18.73
CA ASN A 321 -6.96 3.29 19.22
C ASN A 321 -7.01 4.54 18.34
N LEU A 322 -5.87 5.09 17.92
CA LEU A 322 -5.81 6.23 17.00
C LEU A 322 -6.59 5.91 15.71
N ASP A 323 -6.25 4.78 15.07
CA ASP A 323 -6.84 4.34 13.80
C ASP A 323 -8.37 4.23 13.91
N ILE A 324 -8.85 3.47 14.89
CA ILE A 324 -10.29 3.24 15.07
C ILE A 324 -11.01 4.53 15.46
N GLN A 325 -10.47 5.31 16.40
CA GLN A 325 -11.14 6.52 16.89
C GLN A 325 -11.30 7.58 15.80
N TYR A 326 -10.33 7.71 14.89
CA TYR A 326 -10.40 8.66 13.79
C TYR A 326 -11.11 8.11 12.54
N ALA A 327 -11.00 6.82 12.22
CA ALA A 327 -11.82 6.19 11.19
C ALA A 327 -13.33 6.30 11.53
N GLU A 328 -13.73 5.90 12.74
CA GLU A 328 -15.10 6.10 13.27
C GLU A 328 -15.44 7.60 13.38
N GLY A 329 -14.48 8.39 13.85
CA GLY A 329 -14.57 9.83 14.02
C GLY A 329 -14.91 10.61 12.76
N ILE A 330 -14.60 10.09 11.58
CA ILE A 330 -14.95 10.69 10.30
C ILE A 330 -16.12 9.96 9.63
N SER A 331 -16.09 8.63 9.57
CA SER A 331 -16.98 7.82 8.71
C SER A 331 -18.33 7.43 9.31
N PHE A 332 -18.53 7.63 10.61
CA PHE A 332 -19.76 7.23 11.30
C PHE A 332 -21.05 7.74 10.62
N PRO A 333 -22.12 6.92 10.50
CA PRO A 333 -22.28 5.57 11.06
C PRO A 333 -21.88 4.41 10.11
N THR A 334 -20.93 4.60 9.20
CA THR A 334 -20.37 3.48 8.41
C THR A 334 -19.73 2.45 9.35
N PRO A 335 -20.06 1.15 9.24
CA PRO A 335 -19.43 0.10 10.04
C PRO A 335 -17.90 0.02 9.83
N ASN A 336 -17.14 0.03 10.94
CA ASN A 336 -15.70 -0.22 10.93
C ASN A 336 -15.36 -1.63 11.44
N ILE A 337 -14.35 -2.25 10.84
CA ILE A 337 -13.85 -3.59 11.18
C ILE A 337 -12.35 -3.50 11.45
N TYR A 338 -11.91 -3.86 12.65
CA TYR A 338 -10.49 -3.98 13.00
C TYR A 338 -10.00 -5.41 12.74
N TYR A 339 -9.02 -5.58 11.87
CA TYR A 339 -8.39 -6.88 11.59
C TYR A 339 -7.09 -6.99 12.39
N SER A 340 -7.12 -7.68 13.53
CA SER A 340 -5.95 -7.94 14.36
C SER A 340 -5.16 -9.12 13.79
N THR A 341 -4.00 -8.86 13.20
CA THR A 341 -3.22 -9.87 12.47
C THR A 341 -1.94 -10.24 13.23
N GLY A 342 -1.80 -11.53 13.54
CA GLY A 342 -0.59 -12.10 14.11
C GLY A 342 0.42 -12.55 13.06
N GLY A 343 1.63 -12.86 13.52
CA GLY A 343 2.76 -13.27 12.68
C GLY A 343 3.68 -12.12 12.33
N SER A 344 4.63 -12.39 11.43
CA SER A 344 5.59 -11.41 10.91
C SER A 344 5.86 -11.75 9.41
N PRO A 345 6.53 -10.88 8.62
CA PRO A 345 7.07 -11.03 7.25
C PRO A 345 8.63 -11.18 7.21
N PRO A 346 9.28 -11.50 6.07
CA PRO A 346 10.75 -11.51 5.96
C PRO A 346 11.35 -10.13 6.24
N PHE A 347 12.60 -10.07 6.71
CA PHE A 347 13.23 -8.83 7.17
C PHE A 347 14.74 -8.78 6.92
N ILE A 348 15.18 -7.72 6.23
CA ILE A 348 16.55 -7.32 6.00
C ILE A 348 16.82 -6.15 6.97
N PRO A 349 17.62 -6.30 8.02
CA PRO A 349 17.86 -5.22 8.96
C PRO A 349 18.64 -4.05 8.35
N ASP A 350 18.52 -2.90 8.98
CA ASP A 350 19.42 -1.76 8.79
C ASP A 350 19.81 -1.10 10.13
N ASP A 351 20.29 0.14 10.07
CA ASP A 351 20.75 0.87 11.25
C ASP A 351 19.60 1.41 12.11
N GLU A 352 18.44 1.75 11.53
CA GLU A 352 17.25 2.23 12.28
C GLU A 352 16.36 1.08 12.75
N THR A 353 16.26 0.05 11.92
CA THR A 353 15.52 -1.17 12.19
C THR A 353 16.53 -2.31 12.39
N PRO A 354 17.17 -2.42 13.56
CA PRO A 354 18.07 -3.52 13.86
C PRO A 354 17.32 -4.81 14.28
N THR A 355 15.99 -4.73 14.40
CA THR A 355 15.08 -5.83 14.77
C THR A 355 13.85 -5.80 13.87
N ASN A 356 13.26 -6.97 13.59
CA ASN A 356 12.17 -7.09 12.59
C ASN A 356 10.92 -6.29 12.99
N THR A 357 10.72 -5.15 12.33
CA THR A 357 9.50 -4.32 12.37
C THR A 357 8.45 -4.80 11.40
N ASN A 358 8.89 -5.49 10.34
CA ASN A 358 8.07 -5.74 9.19
C ASN A 358 6.74 -6.38 9.56
N GLU A 359 5.67 -5.98 8.87
CA GLU A 359 4.33 -6.44 9.17
C GLU A 359 3.85 -7.62 8.29
N PRO A 360 3.08 -8.57 8.84
CA PRO A 360 2.66 -9.79 8.14
C PRO A 360 1.54 -9.53 7.11
N TYR A 361 1.75 -8.61 6.18
CA TYR A 361 0.80 -8.25 5.13
C TYR A 361 0.24 -9.46 4.39
N LEU A 362 1.07 -10.46 4.07
CA LEU A 362 0.62 -11.67 3.38
C LEU A 362 -0.46 -12.43 4.15
N ASP A 363 -0.41 -12.50 5.49
CA ASP A 363 -1.39 -13.26 6.27
C ASP A 363 -2.76 -12.58 6.22
N TRP A 364 -2.79 -11.25 6.42
CA TRP A 364 -4.01 -10.46 6.26
C TRP A 364 -4.54 -10.50 4.82
N LEU A 365 -3.68 -10.30 3.83
CA LEU A 365 -4.04 -10.26 2.41
C LEU A 365 -4.63 -11.59 1.93
N ASN A 366 -4.01 -12.72 2.29
CA ASN A 366 -4.53 -14.04 1.96
C ASN A 366 -5.88 -14.30 2.64
N PHE A 367 -6.04 -13.88 3.90
CA PHE A 367 -7.32 -14.00 4.61
C PHE A 367 -8.42 -13.18 3.94
N ILE A 368 -8.17 -11.91 3.63
CA ILE A 368 -9.20 -11.00 3.12
C ILE A 368 -9.56 -11.31 1.66
N LEU A 369 -8.58 -11.72 0.82
CA LEU A 369 -8.84 -12.16 -0.55
C LEU A 369 -9.67 -13.45 -0.60
N ALA A 370 -9.61 -14.28 0.44
CA ALA A 370 -10.45 -15.46 0.56
C ALA A 370 -11.92 -15.15 0.94
N GLN A 371 -12.26 -13.94 1.38
CA GLN A 371 -13.63 -13.58 1.75
C GLN A 371 -14.48 -13.28 0.52
N ASP A 372 -15.76 -13.67 0.54
CA ASP A 372 -16.71 -13.41 -0.55
C ASP A 372 -17.07 -11.93 -0.64
N SER A 373 -17.31 -11.30 0.52
CA SER A 373 -17.52 -9.85 0.67
C SER A 373 -16.35 -9.21 1.40
N ILE A 374 -15.90 -8.06 0.93
CA ILE A 374 -14.82 -7.27 1.53
C ILE A 374 -15.26 -5.81 1.74
N PRO A 375 -14.72 -5.11 2.75
CA PRO A 375 -14.85 -3.66 2.87
C PRO A 375 -14.48 -2.90 1.61
N GLN A 376 -15.18 -1.80 1.33
CA GLN A 376 -14.92 -0.95 0.17
C GLN A 376 -13.70 -0.03 0.38
N THR A 377 -13.22 0.07 1.62
CA THR A 377 -12.18 1.00 2.05
C THR A 377 -11.35 0.31 3.12
N PHE A 378 -10.03 0.31 2.96
CA PHE A 378 -9.08 -0.20 3.92
C PHE A 378 -8.06 0.87 4.29
N THR A 379 -7.66 0.93 5.54
CA THR A 379 -6.56 1.75 6.02
C THR A 379 -5.63 0.93 6.89
N THR A 380 -4.35 1.31 6.86
CA THR A 380 -3.31 0.75 7.69
C THR A 380 -2.25 1.81 7.91
N SER A 381 -1.71 1.79 9.12
CA SER A 381 -0.79 2.79 9.66
C SER A 381 0.58 2.16 9.96
N TYR A 382 0.94 1.18 9.14
CA TYR A 382 2.10 0.30 9.30
C TYR A 382 2.94 0.32 8.03
N GLY A 383 4.24 0.15 8.19
CA GLY A 383 5.20 0.20 7.10
C GLY A 383 6.64 0.15 7.60
N ASP A 384 7.50 -0.25 6.68
CA ASP A 384 8.92 -0.49 6.86
C ASP A 384 9.74 0.38 5.93
N ASP A 385 11.03 0.51 6.18
CA ASP A 385 11.95 0.98 5.15
C ASP A 385 11.98 -0.04 4.01
N GLU A 386 11.75 0.39 2.77
CA GLU A 386 11.59 -0.48 1.61
C GLU A 386 12.79 -1.41 1.43
N GLN A 387 14.01 -0.91 1.67
CA GLN A 387 15.23 -1.70 1.58
C GLN A 387 15.29 -2.84 2.60
N THR A 388 14.50 -2.77 3.68
CA THR A 388 14.41 -3.82 4.72
C THR A 388 13.48 -4.97 4.33
N VAL A 389 12.71 -4.81 3.25
CA VAL A 389 11.73 -5.79 2.79
C VAL A 389 12.30 -6.52 1.58
N PRO A 390 12.44 -7.86 1.60
CA PRO A 390 12.88 -8.59 0.42
C PRO A 390 11.98 -8.31 -0.80
N ILE A 391 12.63 -8.01 -1.94
CA ILE A 391 11.94 -7.55 -3.15
C ILE A 391 10.90 -8.56 -3.68
N ASP A 392 11.14 -9.86 -3.52
CA ASP A 392 10.21 -10.92 -3.91
C ASP A 392 8.95 -10.92 -3.03
N TYR A 393 9.12 -10.72 -1.71
CA TYR A 393 8.01 -10.53 -0.78
C TYR A 393 7.25 -9.24 -1.07
N ALA A 394 7.95 -8.11 -1.23
CA ALA A 394 7.34 -6.81 -1.53
C ALA A 394 6.51 -6.87 -2.82
N THR A 395 7.05 -7.49 -3.87
CA THR A 395 6.34 -7.71 -5.15
C THR A 395 5.10 -8.57 -4.95
N THR A 396 5.21 -9.67 -4.21
CA THR A 396 4.08 -10.57 -3.94
C THR A 396 2.96 -9.86 -3.18
N VAL A 397 3.30 -9.11 -2.13
CA VAL A 397 2.35 -8.29 -1.36
C VAL A 397 1.68 -7.23 -2.25
N CYS A 398 2.45 -6.52 -3.08
CA CYS A 398 1.89 -5.57 -4.05
C CYS A 398 0.90 -6.22 -5.03
N ASN A 399 1.20 -7.44 -5.49
CA ASN A 399 0.30 -8.17 -6.37
C ASN A 399 -1.03 -8.52 -5.68
N LEU A 400 -1.01 -8.82 -4.38
CA LEU A 400 -2.23 -9.03 -3.60
C LEU A 400 -3.02 -7.72 -3.38
N PHE A 401 -2.36 -6.57 -3.21
CA PHE A 401 -3.05 -5.28 -3.20
C PHE A 401 -3.72 -4.96 -4.53
N ALA A 402 -3.07 -5.27 -5.67
CA ALA A 402 -3.66 -5.11 -6.99
C ALA A 402 -4.96 -5.94 -7.14
N GLN A 403 -4.97 -7.17 -6.61
CA GLN A 403 -6.17 -8.01 -6.58
C GLN A 403 -7.30 -7.40 -5.75
N LEU A 404 -7.00 -6.85 -4.57
CA LEU A 404 -8.01 -6.17 -3.75
C LEU A 404 -8.56 -4.91 -4.42
N GLY A 405 -7.69 -4.12 -5.05
CA GLY A 405 -8.08 -2.97 -5.86
C GLY A 405 -9.02 -3.38 -7.00
N ALA A 406 -8.73 -4.50 -7.67
CA ALA A 406 -9.53 -5.01 -8.77
C ALA A 406 -10.90 -5.50 -8.32
N ARG A 407 -11.02 -5.96 -7.06
CA ARG A 407 -12.30 -6.29 -6.41
C ARG A 407 -13.08 -5.07 -5.91
N GLY A 408 -12.59 -3.86 -6.16
CA GLY A 408 -13.30 -2.61 -5.86
C GLY A 408 -13.05 -2.04 -4.46
N SER A 409 -11.94 -2.42 -3.81
CA SER A 409 -11.51 -1.83 -2.54
C SER A 409 -10.50 -0.69 -2.74
N SER A 410 -10.68 0.41 -2.02
CA SER A 410 -9.66 1.45 -1.88
C SER A 410 -8.74 1.11 -0.71
N ILE A 411 -7.41 1.14 -0.88
CA ILE A 411 -6.45 0.70 0.13
C ILE A 411 -5.49 1.84 0.44
N MET A 412 -5.51 2.33 1.67
CA MET A 412 -4.73 3.48 2.12
C MET A 412 -3.62 3.05 3.08
N PHE A 413 -2.42 3.59 2.87
CA PHE A 413 -1.25 3.41 3.73
C PHE A 413 -0.75 4.75 4.24
N SER A 414 -0.32 4.82 5.50
CA SER A 414 0.51 5.91 5.99
C SER A 414 1.81 5.98 5.18
N SER A 415 2.36 7.19 4.99
CA SER A 415 3.54 7.37 4.15
C SER A 415 4.88 7.19 4.88
N GLY A 416 4.86 7.13 6.21
CA GLY A 416 6.04 7.09 7.08
C GLY A 416 6.24 8.41 7.84
N ASP A 417 7.04 8.38 8.90
CA ASP A 417 7.22 9.49 9.85
C ASP A 417 8.68 9.97 9.97
N ASP A 418 9.52 9.62 8.99
CA ASP A 418 10.95 9.94 8.97
C ASP A 418 11.36 10.80 7.74
N GLY A 419 10.39 11.50 7.16
CA GLY A 419 10.60 12.40 6.03
C GLY A 419 11.09 11.68 4.76
N VAL A 420 12.32 11.97 4.31
CA VAL A 420 12.95 11.26 3.18
C VAL A 420 13.73 10.00 3.59
N GLY A 421 13.77 9.70 4.89
CA GLY A 421 14.47 8.54 5.45
C GLY A 421 15.05 8.82 6.83
N GLY A 422 14.95 7.81 7.69
CA GLY A 422 15.59 7.77 9.01
C GLY A 422 17.04 7.29 8.97
N GLY A 423 17.74 7.50 10.08
CA GLY A 423 19.06 6.91 10.34
C GLY A 423 20.25 7.29 9.49
N ASP A 424 21.05 6.27 9.15
CA ASP A 424 22.32 6.44 8.44
C ASP A 424 22.13 6.77 6.96
N CYS A 425 20.94 6.49 6.43
CA CYS A 425 20.58 6.66 5.03
C CYS A 425 21.58 6.00 4.07
N LEU A 426 22.09 4.83 4.44
CA LEU A 426 22.96 4.02 3.60
C LEU A 426 22.22 2.82 3.03
N THR A 427 22.56 2.45 1.80
CA THR A 427 22.04 1.24 1.18
C THR A 427 22.54 -0.01 1.89
N ASN A 428 21.63 -0.95 2.18
CA ASN A 428 21.95 -2.26 2.77
C ASN A 428 22.37 -3.33 1.73
N ASP A 429 22.77 -2.92 0.52
CA ASP A 429 23.22 -3.78 -0.58
C ASP A 429 24.72 -4.12 -0.54
N GLY A 430 25.40 -3.77 0.55
CA GLY A 430 26.84 -3.95 0.74
C GLY A 430 27.70 -2.84 0.11
N THR A 431 27.10 -1.84 -0.53
CA THR A 431 27.84 -0.68 -1.06
C THR A 431 27.87 0.51 -0.10
N ASN A 432 26.96 0.55 0.88
CA ASN A 432 26.82 1.65 1.85
C ASN A 432 26.74 3.01 1.14
N THR A 433 25.97 3.09 0.06
CA THR A 433 25.79 4.33 -0.70
C THR A 433 24.75 5.20 -0.02
N GLU A 434 25.04 6.50 0.16
CA GLU A 434 24.07 7.45 0.71
C GLU A 434 22.84 7.61 -0.22
N ARG A 435 21.65 7.30 0.29
CA ARG A 435 20.37 7.32 -0.43
C ARG A 435 19.23 7.67 0.51
N PHE A 436 18.19 8.30 -0.02
CA PHE A 436 16.90 8.42 0.64
C PHE A 436 16.26 7.03 0.78
N GLN A 437 15.54 6.84 1.88
CA GLN A 437 14.97 5.56 2.29
C GLN A 437 13.45 5.61 2.08
N PRO A 438 12.94 5.14 0.93
CA PRO A 438 11.51 5.05 0.73
C PRO A 438 10.91 3.96 1.65
N ASN A 439 9.65 4.09 2.04
CA ASN A 439 8.94 3.12 2.86
C ASN A 439 8.08 2.16 2.02
N PHE A 440 7.90 0.94 2.51
CA PHE A 440 6.99 -0.07 1.98
C PHE A 440 5.92 -0.40 3.04
N PRO A 441 4.63 -0.61 2.70
CA PRO A 441 4.02 -0.60 1.37
C PRO A 441 3.72 0.77 0.76
N ALA A 442 4.09 1.89 1.40
CA ALA A 442 3.88 3.24 0.88
C ALA A 442 4.41 3.43 -0.56
N SER A 443 5.50 2.75 -0.92
CA SER A 443 6.10 2.74 -2.26
C SER A 443 5.39 1.84 -3.28
N CYS A 444 4.46 1.00 -2.85
CA CYS A 444 3.71 0.09 -3.72
C CYS A 444 2.83 0.89 -4.71
N PRO A 445 2.80 0.54 -6.01
CA PRO A 445 2.03 1.29 -7.00
C PRO A 445 0.52 1.02 -6.97
N PHE A 446 0.06 0.05 -6.17
CA PHE A 446 -1.34 -0.41 -6.10
C PHE A 446 -2.07 -0.01 -4.82
N VAL A 447 -1.48 0.90 -4.03
CA VAL A 447 -2.09 1.49 -2.83
C VAL A 447 -2.11 3.02 -2.95
N THR A 448 -2.98 3.66 -2.18
CA THR A 448 -3.02 5.12 -2.03
C THR A 448 -2.27 5.53 -0.78
N THR A 449 -1.13 6.18 -0.94
CA THR A 449 -0.24 6.57 0.15
C THR A 449 -0.58 7.95 0.66
N VAL A 450 -0.73 8.09 1.98
CA VAL A 450 -1.26 9.29 2.65
C VAL A 450 -0.17 9.92 3.52
N GLY A 451 0.30 11.11 3.11
CA GLY A 451 1.23 11.94 3.87
C GLY A 451 0.58 12.84 4.91
N GLY A 452 1.41 13.63 5.58
CA GLY A 452 1.04 14.46 6.72
C GLY A 452 1.02 15.96 6.42
N THR A 453 0.01 16.66 6.97
CA THR A 453 -0.03 18.12 7.07
C THR A 453 -0.18 18.59 8.52
N ILE A 454 0.07 19.88 8.74
CA ILE A 454 -0.16 20.57 10.01
C ILE A 454 -0.75 21.96 9.74
N HIS A 455 -1.32 22.58 10.77
CA HIS A 455 -2.02 23.87 10.75
C HIS A 455 -3.30 23.81 9.93
N VAL A 456 -4.15 24.83 9.97
CA VAL A 456 -5.43 24.82 9.24
C VAL A 456 -5.57 25.94 8.22
N ASN A 457 -4.84 27.05 8.39
CA ASN A 457 -4.97 28.25 7.56
C ASN A 457 -3.67 29.09 7.56
N PRO A 458 -2.72 28.83 6.65
CA PRO A 458 -2.72 27.74 5.67
C PRO A 458 -2.43 26.38 6.32
N GLU A 459 -2.91 25.28 5.72
CA GLU A 459 -2.30 23.96 5.93
C GLU A 459 -0.91 23.95 5.28
N VAL A 460 0.07 23.32 5.94
CA VAL A 460 1.44 23.16 5.44
C VAL A 460 1.90 21.71 5.64
N ALA A 461 2.91 21.28 4.89
CA ALA A 461 3.48 19.96 5.10
C ALA A 461 4.08 19.85 6.51
N VAL A 462 3.82 18.73 7.18
CA VAL A 462 4.48 18.41 8.44
C VAL A 462 5.87 17.84 8.16
N ASP A 463 6.85 18.15 9.00
CA ASP A 463 8.26 17.86 8.74
C ASP A 463 8.62 16.38 8.74
N PHE A 464 7.86 15.57 9.49
CA PHE A 464 8.01 14.12 9.49
C PHE A 464 7.32 13.41 8.31
N SER A 465 6.57 14.10 7.44
CA SER A 465 5.79 13.45 6.37
C SER A 465 6.66 12.59 5.45
N GLY A 466 6.48 11.27 5.53
CA GLY A 466 7.18 10.30 4.70
C GLY A 466 6.93 10.56 3.22
N GLY A 467 7.96 10.56 2.39
CA GLY A 467 7.80 10.83 0.97
C GLY A 467 9.07 10.70 0.16
N GLY A 468 8.94 10.21 -1.08
CA GLY A 468 10.10 9.93 -1.90
C GLY A 468 9.78 9.13 -3.15
N PHE A 469 10.75 8.32 -3.57
CA PHE A 469 10.68 7.51 -4.79
C PHE A 469 11.19 6.11 -4.49
N SER A 470 10.38 5.11 -4.84
CA SER A 470 10.72 3.69 -4.71
C SER A 470 12.01 3.32 -5.43
N ASN A 471 12.81 2.46 -4.81
CA ASN A 471 13.95 1.79 -5.43
C ASN A 471 13.53 0.47 -6.09
N TYR A 472 12.38 -0.13 -5.71
CA TYR A 472 11.90 -1.41 -6.25
C TYR A 472 10.93 -1.26 -7.42
N PHE A 473 9.92 -0.41 -7.27
CA PHE A 473 8.79 -0.33 -8.17
C PHE A 473 8.95 0.80 -9.18
N ALA A 474 8.81 0.48 -10.46
CA ALA A 474 8.82 1.48 -11.52
C ALA A 474 7.65 2.46 -11.40
N GLN A 475 7.84 3.68 -11.91
CA GLN A 475 6.81 4.70 -11.91
C GLN A 475 5.57 4.26 -12.72
N PRO A 476 4.37 4.17 -12.12
CA PRO A 476 3.15 3.85 -12.85
C PRO A 476 2.73 4.98 -13.80
N SER A 477 1.97 4.63 -14.83
CA SER A 477 1.55 5.56 -15.88
C SER A 477 0.61 6.66 -15.38
N TYR A 478 -0.24 6.36 -14.40
CA TYR A 478 -1.23 7.33 -13.87
C TYR A 478 -0.57 8.58 -13.26
N GLN A 479 0.65 8.49 -12.74
CA GLN A 479 1.34 9.63 -12.11
C GLN A 479 2.38 10.31 -13.01
N ALA A 480 2.53 9.86 -14.27
CA ALA A 480 3.67 10.28 -15.09
C ALA A 480 3.74 11.79 -15.36
N THR A 481 2.60 12.43 -15.60
CA THR A 481 2.54 13.89 -15.81
C THR A 481 2.88 14.66 -14.54
N ALA A 482 2.37 14.21 -13.39
CA ALA A 482 2.62 14.82 -12.08
C ALA A 482 4.12 14.76 -11.72
N VAL A 483 4.69 13.56 -11.76
CA VAL A 483 6.09 13.32 -11.41
C VAL A 483 7.05 14.02 -12.36
N SER A 484 6.84 13.94 -13.68
CA SER A 484 7.70 14.64 -14.65
C SER A 484 7.66 16.16 -14.47
N THR A 485 6.50 16.73 -14.14
CA THR A 485 6.37 18.16 -13.82
C THR A 485 7.15 18.53 -12.56
N PHE A 486 7.08 17.72 -11.51
CA PHE A 486 7.86 17.91 -10.29
C PHE A 486 9.37 17.82 -10.56
N LEU A 487 9.84 16.76 -11.21
CA LEU A 487 11.27 16.55 -11.50
C LEU A 487 11.87 17.68 -12.35
N GLN A 488 11.11 18.22 -13.31
CA GLN A 488 11.53 19.39 -14.09
C GLN A 488 11.75 20.63 -13.22
N LYS A 489 10.88 20.85 -12.22
CA LYS A 489 11.02 21.96 -11.25
C LYS A 489 12.16 21.72 -10.27
N LEU A 490 12.34 20.49 -9.79
CA LEU A 490 13.36 20.09 -8.82
C LEU A 490 14.79 20.31 -9.38
N GLY A 491 14.99 20.04 -10.67
CA GLY A 491 16.27 20.19 -11.34
C GLY A 491 17.31 19.20 -10.83
N ARG A 492 18.40 19.71 -10.22
CA ARG A 492 19.51 18.89 -9.69
C ARG A 492 19.52 18.78 -8.17
N THR A 493 18.53 19.34 -7.48
CA THR A 493 18.40 19.22 -6.03
C THR A 493 18.25 17.74 -5.68
N ASN A 494 18.97 17.28 -4.66
CA ASN A 494 19.02 15.87 -4.23
C ASN A 494 19.50 14.88 -5.31
N ALA A 495 20.22 15.34 -6.34
CA ALA A 495 20.72 14.47 -7.40
C ALA A 495 21.64 13.38 -6.85
N GLY A 496 21.33 12.13 -7.18
CA GLY A 496 22.08 10.96 -6.70
C GLY A 496 21.59 10.39 -5.38
N LEU A 497 20.63 11.01 -4.71
CA LEU A 497 20.07 10.50 -3.44
C LEU A 497 18.82 9.63 -3.63
N PHE A 498 18.12 9.72 -4.75
CA PHE A 498 16.86 8.98 -4.96
C PHE A 498 16.73 8.43 -6.39
N ASN A 499 15.81 7.48 -6.59
CA ASN A 499 15.53 6.85 -7.88
C ASN A 499 14.48 7.63 -8.69
N THR A 500 14.91 8.45 -9.65
CA THR A 500 14.00 9.29 -10.44
C THR A 500 13.03 8.52 -11.35
N THR A 501 13.21 7.21 -11.51
CA THR A 501 12.33 6.36 -12.34
C THR A 501 11.36 5.50 -11.52
N GLY A 502 11.42 5.59 -10.19
CA GLY A 502 10.58 4.82 -9.28
C GLY A 502 9.18 5.39 -9.08
N ARG A 503 8.30 4.59 -8.47
CA ARG A 503 7.01 5.06 -7.93
C ARG A 503 7.29 6.15 -6.91
N ALA A 504 6.86 7.37 -7.22
CA ALA A 504 6.95 8.52 -6.32
C ALA A 504 5.72 8.65 -5.42
N TYR A 505 5.87 8.96 -4.13
CA TYR A 505 4.79 9.03 -3.12
C TYR A 505 5.07 10.17 -2.11
N PRO A 506 4.09 10.61 -1.30
CA PRO A 506 2.71 10.13 -1.18
C PRO A 506 1.82 10.51 -2.38
N ASP A 507 0.61 9.95 -2.45
CA ASP A 507 -0.39 10.32 -3.47
C ASP A 507 -1.22 11.53 -3.01
N VAL A 508 -1.52 11.60 -1.71
CA VAL A 508 -2.37 12.60 -1.05
C VAL A 508 -1.84 12.87 0.36
N ALA A 509 -2.45 13.80 1.09
CA ALA A 509 -2.13 14.03 2.50
C ALA A 509 -3.37 14.32 3.35
N ALA A 510 -3.21 14.24 4.67
CA ALA A 510 -4.16 14.73 5.67
C ALA A 510 -3.41 15.16 6.95
N GLN A 511 -4.09 15.83 7.88
CA GLN A 511 -3.51 16.28 9.15
C GLN A 511 -2.81 15.13 9.84
N GLY A 512 -1.60 15.37 10.33
CA GLY A 512 -0.77 14.35 10.96
C GLY A 512 -0.38 14.67 12.40
N GLU A 513 -0.74 15.83 12.98
CA GLU A 513 -0.24 16.22 14.30
C GLU A 513 -1.31 16.74 15.27
N ASN A 514 -1.09 16.54 16.58
CA ASN A 514 -1.90 17.03 17.70
C ASN A 514 -3.28 16.36 17.83
N PHE A 515 -3.42 15.11 17.40
CA PHE A 515 -4.65 14.32 17.46
C PHE A 515 -4.98 13.94 18.90
N GLN A 516 -6.19 14.23 19.35
CA GLN A 516 -6.68 13.85 20.67
C GLN A 516 -7.23 12.43 20.65
N VAL A 517 -6.50 11.49 21.22
CA VAL A 517 -6.92 10.09 21.36
C VAL A 517 -7.23 9.76 22.81
N VAL A 518 -8.00 8.70 23.05
CA VAL A 518 -8.16 8.09 24.37
C VAL A 518 -7.42 6.76 24.41
N VAL A 519 -6.53 6.57 25.38
CA VAL A 519 -5.83 5.30 25.60
C VAL A 519 -5.79 5.04 27.11
N GLY A 520 -6.22 3.85 27.55
CA GLY A 520 -6.26 3.50 28.97
C GLY A 520 -7.15 4.43 29.79
N GLY A 521 -8.25 4.92 29.20
CA GLY A 521 -9.22 5.84 29.78
C GLY A 521 -8.76 7.30 29.85
N ARG A 522 -7.58 7.65 29.33
CA ARG A 522 -7.01 9.00 29.41
C ARG A 522 -6.87 9.62 28.04
N VAL A 523 -7.12 10.93 27.95
CA VAL A 523 -6.85 11.69 26.73
C VAL A 523 -5.34 11.93 26.61
N GLY A 524 -4.79 11.68 25.43
CA GLY A 524 -3.43 12.02 25.06
C GLY A 524 -3.37 12.58 23.65
N SER A 525 -2.25 13.23 23.34
CA SER A 525 -1.99 13.77 22.01
C SER A 525 -1.08 12.82 21.24
N VAL A 526 -1.42 12.53 19.99
CA VAL A 526 -0.62 11.70 19.07
C VAL A 526 -0.41 12.45 17.76
N GLY A 527 0.64 12.09 17.04
CA GLY A 527 0.89 12.51 15.66
C GLY A 527 1.51 11.37 14.87
N GLY A 528 1.82 11.64 13.61
CA GLY A 528 2.26 10.66 12.62
C GLY A 528 1.29 10.60 11.45
N THR A 529 1.79 10.13 10.32
CA THR A 529 0.99 9.80 9.12
C THR A 529 0.03 8.63 9.39
N SER A 530 0.27 7.88 10.47
CA SER A 530 -0.70 6.99 11.13
C SER A 530 -2.02 7.69 11.49
N ALA A 531 -2.01 9.00 11.79
CA ALA A 531 -3.25 9.77 12.01
C ALA A 531 -3.90 10.21 10.69
N SER A 532 -3.07 10.49 9.68
CA SER A 532 -3.48 10.96 8.36
C SER A 532 -4.22 9.89 7.55
N SER A 533 -3.69 8.66 7.51
CA SER A 533 -4.24 7.53 6.76
C SER A 533 -5.71 7.19 7.12
N PRO A 534 -6.08 6.92 8.38
CA PRO A 534 -7.46 6.62 8.78
C PRO A 534 -8.38 7.83 8.62
N THR A 535 -7.87 9.06 8.76
CA THR A 535 -8.63 10.28 8.49
C THR A 535 -9.03 10.37 7.03
N PHE A 536 -8.07 10.18 6.11
CA PHE A 536 -8.32 10.17 4.68
C PHE A 536 -9.25 9.01 4.29
N ALA A 537 -9.01 7.83 4.84
CA ALA A 537 -9.85 6.66 4.63
C ALA A 537 -11.30 6.89 5.04
N GLY A 538 -11.52 7.58 6.16
CA GLY A 538 -12.85 8.01 6.58
C GLY A 538 -13.56 8.88 5.52
N VAL A 539 -12.84 9.81 4.89
CA VAL A 539 -13.40 10.62 3.78
C VAL A 539 -13.74 9.75 2.57
N ILE A 540 -12.88 8.79 2.21
CA ILE A 540 -13.13 7.86 1.10
C ILE A 540 -14.34 6.96 1.39
N ALA A 541 -14.49 6.47 2.61
CA ALA A 541 -15.67 5.70 3.01
C ALA A 541 -16.96 6.52 2.86
N LEU A 542 -16.96 7.81 3.20
CA LEU A 542 -18.11 8.69 2.95
C LEU A 542 -18.39 8.88 1.45
N LEU A 543 -17.37 8.94 0.60
CA LEU A 543 -17.54 9.01 -0.86
C LEU A 543 -18.07 7.69 -1.43
N ASN A 544 -17.64 6.54 -0.90
CA ASN A 544 -18.21 5.23 -1.24
C ASN A 544 -19.67 5.11 -0.81
N ASP A 545 -20.01 5.55 0.39
CA ASP A 545 -21.40 5.64 0.86
C ASP A 545 -22.27 6.49 -0.09
N PHE A 546 -21.76 7.65 -0.52
CA PHE A 546 -22.44 8.51 -1.48
C PHE A 546 -22.70 7.83 -2.83
N ARG A 547 -21.74 7.06 -3.34
CA ARG A 547 -21.90 6.32 -4.59
C ARG A 547 -22.89 5.16 -4.43
N LEU A 548 -22.74 4.37 -3.37
CA LEU A 548 -23.57 3.20 -3.08
C LEU A 548 -25.03 3.58 -2.80
N SER A 549 -25.28 4.69 -2.10
CA SER A 549 -26.64 5.21 -1.87
C SER A 549 -27.35 5.63 -3.17
N ARG A 550 -26.59 5.83 -4.25
CA ARG A 550 -27.10 6.13 -5.60
C ARG A 550 -27.00 4.94 -6.55
N GLY A 551 -26.77 3.74 -6.03
CA GLY A 551 -26.67 2.51 -6.82
C GLY A 551 -25.44 2.44 -7.73
N LYS A 552 -24.41 3.25 -7.47
CA LYS A 552 -23.11 3.17 -8.17
C LYS A 552 -22.18 2.23 -7.42
N ALA A 553 -21.23 1.63 -8.15
CA ALA A 553 -20.13 0.85 -7.57
C ALA A 553 -19.20 1.71 -6.70
N PRO A 554 -18.48 1.12 -5.71
CA PRO A 554 -17.46 1.84 -4.94
C PRO A 554 -16.34 2.37 -5.85
N LEU A 555 -15.48 3.23 -5.30
CA LEU A 555 -14.39 3.88 -6.01
C LEU A 555 -13.30 2.89 -6.46
N GLY A 556 -13.03 1.83 -5.67
CA GLY A 556 -11.95 0.89 -5.94
C GLY A 556 -10.57 1.52 -5.81
N PHE A 557 -9.62 1.07 -6.62
CA PHE A 557 -8.27 1.63 -6.61
C PHE A 557 -8.27 3.10 -7.06
N LEU A 558 -7.86 4.01 -6.16
CA LEU A 558 -8.11 5.43 -6.30
C LEU A 558 -7.15 6.14 -7.26
N ASN A 559 -5.91 5.65 -7.40
CA ASN A 559 -4.83 6.45 -7.97
C ASN A 559 -5.15 6.95 -9.40
N PRO A 560 -5.69 6.14 -10.33
CA PRO A 560 -6.10 6.63 -11.65
C PRO A 560 -7.14 7.76 -11.60
N LEU A 561 -8.09 7.73 -10.66
CA LEU A 561 -9.08 8.79 -10.47
C LEU A 561 -8.42 10.07 -9.92
N ILE A 562 -7.62 9.97 -8.86
CA ILE A 562 -7.07 11.15 -8.18
C ILE A 562 -6.00 11.87 -9.01
N TYR A 563 -5.21 11.14 -9.82
CA TYR A 563 -4.24 11.76 -10.73
C TYR A 563 -4.86 12.29 -12.05
N SER A 564 -6.17 12.08 -12.26
CA SER A 564 -6.90 12.57 -13.42
C SER A 564 -7.91 13.65 -13.04
N THR A 565 -9.21 13.39 -13.15
CA THR A 565 -10.27 14.34 -12.84
C THR A 565 -10.39 14.63 -11.35
N GLY A 566 -9.98 13.69 -10.50
CA GLY A 566 -10.02 13.81 -9.05
C GLY A 566 -9.05 14.85 -8.48
N ALA A 567 -7.98 15.20 -9.19
CA ALA A 567 -6.95 16.12 -8.71
C ALA A 567 -7.51 17.49 -8.27
N ALA A 568 -8.55 17.97 -8.95
CA ALA A 568 -9.22 19.22 -8.61
C ALA A 568 -10.02 19.18 -7.29
N GLY A 569 -10.19 17.99 -6.71
CA GLY A 569 -10.85 17.74 -5.44
C GLY A 569 -9.97 17.95 -4.21
N PHE A 570 -8.68 18.23 -4.40
CA PHE A 570 -7.71 18.40 -3.32
C PHE A 570 -7.34 19.87 -3.11
N ASN A 571 -6.93 20.21 -1.89
CA ASN A 571 -6.32 21.49 -1.54
C ASN A 571 -4.80 21.33 -1.62
N ASP A 572 -4.20 22.03 -2.58
CA ASP A 572 -2.76 22.01 -2.88
C ASP A 572 -1.95 22.61 -1.71
N ILE A 573 -0.97 21.86 -1.21
CA ILE A 573 -0.11 22.26 -0.09
C ILE A 573 1.22 22.75 -0.65
N THR A 574 1.45 24.05 -0.60
CA THR A 574 2.56 24.66 -1.34
C THR A 574 3.75 25.09 -0.45
N SER A 575 3.82 24.62 0.78
CA SER A 575 4.86 25.01 1.73
C SER A 575 5.11 23.95 2.81
N GLY A 576 6.33 23.96 3.35
CA GLY A 576 6.85 22.91 4.22
C GLY A 576 7.76 21.96 3.44
N SER A 577 8.38 21.02 4.15
CA SER A 577 9.37 20.08 3.60
C SER A 577 9.42 18.83 4.45
N ASN A 578 9.96 17.73 3.93
CA ASN A 578 10.19 16.50 4.67
C ASN A 578 11.70 16.23 4.90
N PRO A 579 12.38 16.95 5.81
CA PRO A 579 13.79 16.72 6.10
C PRO A 579 14.07 15.27 6.55
N GLY A 580 15.27 14.81 6.28
CA GLY A 580 15.73 13.44 6.56
C GLY A 580 17.10 13.21 5.91
N CYS A 581 17.82 12.16 6.31
CA CYS A 581 19.14 11.83 5.76
C CYS A 581 20.15 12.99 5.78
N GLY A 582 20.13 13.84 6.80
CA GLY A 582 21.00 15.02 6.86
C GLY A 582 20.72 16.11 5.81
N THR A 583 19.59 16.03 5.11
CA THR A 583 19.15 16.98 4.08
C THR A 583 17.85 17.68 4.46
N ASN A 584 17.47 18.71 3.71
CA ASN A 584 16.13 19.31 3.79
C ASN A 584 15.04 18.48 3.08
N GLY A 585 15.39 17.30 2.54
CA GLY A 585 14.49 16.45 1.78
C GLY A 585 13.90 17.16 0.55
N PHE A 586 12.62 16.93 0.30
CA PHE A 586 11.84 17.64 -0.71
C PHE A 586 11.05 18.78 -0.08
N THR A 587 10.64 19.74 -0.90
CA THR A 587 9.83 20.89 -0.47
C THR A 587 8.49 20.82 -1.17
N ALA A 588 7.42 21.01 -0.40
CA ALA A 588 6.06 21.06 -0.93
C ALA A 588 5.87 22.28 -1.84
N GLY A 589 5.07 22.16 -2.90
CA GLY A 589 4.97 23.19 -3.91
C GLY A 589 3.90 22.90 -4.95
N ALA A 590 3.48 23.94 -5.68
CA ALA A 590 2.30 23.88 -6.54
C ALA A 590 2.20 22.62 -7.43
N GLY A 591 1.09 21.90 -7.31
CA GLY A 591 0.83 20.61 -7.94
C GLY A 591 1.25 19.44 -7.04
N TRP A 592 1.49 18.27 -7.66
CA TRP A 592 1.98 17.12 -6.90
C TRP A 592 3.43 17.31 -6.45
N ASP A 593 3.73 16.93 -5.21
CA ASP A 593 5.07 16.84 -4.64
C ASP A 593 5.26 15.56 -3.79
N PRO A 594 6.50 15.06 -3.61
CA PRO A 594 6.80 13.89 -2.78
C PRO A 594 6.87 14.25 -1.28
N VAL A 595 5.99 15.13 -0.81
CA VAL A 595 5.83 15.49 0.60
C VAL A 595 4.36 15.32 1.00
N THR A 596 3.45 15.87 0.20
CA THR A 596 2.00 15.91 0.46
C THR A 596 1.15 15.41 -0.71
N GLY A 597 1.79 14.96 -1.77
CA GLY A 597 1.12 14.41 -2.95
C GLY A 597 0.27 15.48 -3.63
N LEU A 598 -0.98 15.14 -3.95
CA LEU A 598 -1.97 16.07 -4.50
C LEU A 598 -2.56 17.04 -3.46
N GLY A 599 -2.20 16.88 -2.18
CA GLY A 599 -2.69 17.69 -1.06
C GLY A 599 -3.84 17.05 -0.28
N THR A 600 -4.62 17.87 0.43
CA THR A 600 -5.64 17.40 1.40
C THR A 600 -7.04 17.33 0.79
N PRO A 601 -7.91 16.39 1.22
CA PRO A 601 -9.21 16.20 0.57
C PRO A 601 -10.21 17.32 0.87
N ASP A 602 -10.90 17.80 -0.15
CA ASP A 602 -12.17 18.52 0.02
C ASP A 602 -13.31 17.59 -0.42
N PHE A 603 -14.03 17.03 0.57
CA PHE A 603 -15.11 16.09 0.32
C PHE A 603 -16.17 16.66 -0.64
N GLY A 604 -16.54 17.94 -0.50
CA GLY A 604 -17.55 18.56 -1.36
C GLY A 604 -17.12 18.64 -2.82
N LYS A 605 -15.86 18.99 -3.08
CA LYS A 605 -15.30 18.99 -4.44
C LYS A 605 -15.20 17.56 -5.00
N LEU A 606 -14.67 16.62 -4.22
CA LEU A 606 -14.55 15.21 -4.62
C LEU A 606 -15.92 14.58 -4.91
N GLN A 607 -16.91 14.82 -4.03
CA GLN A 607 -18.28 14.36 -4.19
C GLN A 607 -18.91 14.89 -5.48
N ALA A 608 -18.68 16.17 -5.82
CA ALA A 608 -19.16 16.74 -7.07
C ALA A 608 -18.52 16.04 -8.29
N LEU A 609 -17.20 15.82 -8.27
CA LEU A 609 -16.47 15.18 -9.36
C LEU A 609 -16.94 13.75 -9.63
N ILE A 610 -17.17 12.94 -8.58
CA ILE A 610 -17.62 11.54 -8.71
C ILE A 610 -19.15 11.40 -8.87
N GLY A 611 -19.89 12.47 -8.59
CA GLY A 611 -21.34 12.52 -8.69
C GLY A 611 -21.84 12.71 -10.11
N VAL A 612 -21.08 13.43 -10.94
CA VAL A 612 -21.40 13.74 -12.35
C VAL A 612 -21.22 12.50 -13.22
N HIS A 613 -22.23 12.14 -14.03
CA HIS A 613 -22.05 11.16 -15.09
C HIS A 613 -21.28 11.82 -16.24
N MET A 614 -20.09 11.31 -16.57
CA MET A 614 -19.35 11.72 -17.78
C MET A 614 -20.16 11.48 -19.08
N ALA A 615 -21.19 10.62 -19.03
CA ALA A 615 -22.16 10.43 -20.13
C ALA A 615 -23.15 11.62 -20.31
N ASP A 616 -23.41 12.42 -19.27
CA ASP A 616 -24.39 13.50 -19.33
C ASP A 616 -23.84 14.79 -19.98
N HIS A 617 -22.52 14.91 -20.14
CA HIS A 617 -21.88 16.08 -20.73
C HIS A 617 -21.82 16.07 -22.27
N ALA A 618 -22.10 14.94 -22.93
CA ALA A 618 -22.16 14.88 -24.39
C ALA A 618 -23.40 15.61 -24.98
N TYR A 619 -24.34 16.08 -24.15
CA TYR A 619 -25.60 16.71 -24.61
C TYR A 619 -25.91 18.09 -24.03
N ALA A 620 -24.99 18.70 -23.27
CA ALA A 620 -25.24 19.99 -22.63
C ALA A 620 -24.43 21.15 -23.25
N SER A 621 -24.60 21.39 -24.56
CA SER A 621 -24.25 22.67 -25.18
C SER A 621 -25.50 23.54 -25.38
N TRP A 622 -26.01 24.12 -24.29
CA TRP A 622 -27.04 25.15 -24.36
C TRP A 622 -26.39 26.53 -24.22
N VAL A 623 -26.12 27.18 -25.35
CA VAL A 623 -25.89 28.63 -25.38
C VAL A 623 -27.27 29.31 -25.40
N PRO A 624 -27.61 30.19 -24.44
CA PRO A 624 -28.89 30.89 -24.47
C PRO A 624 -28.83 31.97 -25.55
N VAL A 625 -29.58 31.80 -26.64
CA VAL A 625 -29.90 32.89 -27.55
C VAL A 625 -31.19 33.54 -27.05
N CYS A 626 -31.07 34.67 -26.36
CA CYS A 626 -32.21 35.54 -26.08
C CYS A 626 -32.41 36.50 -27.25
N THR A 627 -33.50 36.34 -28.00
CA THR A 627 -34.01 37.39 -28.89
C THR A 627 -34.96 38.31 -28.13
N LEU A 628 -34.70 39.61 -28.23
CA LEU A 628 -35.55 40.70 -27.73
C LEU A 628 -36.89 40.72 -28.48
N ALA A 629 -37.89 39.98 -27.99
CA ALA A 629 -39.31 40.37 -28.03
C ALA A 629 -40.16 39.34 -27.28
N ALA A 630 -40.98 39.86 -26.36
CA ALA A 630 -42.07 39.21 -25.61
C ALA A 630 -41.68 38.24 -24.47
N ASN A 631 -41.98 38.70 -23.26
CA ASN A 631 -41.99 37.92 -22.01
C ASN A 631 -42.93 36.72 -22.09
N ALA A 632 -42.42 35.52 -22.38
CA ALA A 632 -42.99 34.25 -21.91
C ALA A 632 -42.00 33.09 -22.16
N CYS A 633 -41.60 32.38 -21.11
CA CYS A 633 -40.88 31.11 -21.21
C CYS A 633 -41.85 29.99 -20.80
N SER A 634 -42.22 29.10 -21.73
CA SER A 634 -43.03 27.91 -21.41
C SER A 634 -42.23 26.64 -21.75
N ARG A 635 -42.21 25.68 -20.81
CA ARG A 635 -41.59 24.37 -20.99
C ARG A 635 -42.61 23.46 -21.68
N ALA A 636 -42.29 23.00 -22.90
CA ALA A 636 -42.93 21.85 -23.52
C ALA A 636 -41.85 20.94 -24.12
N PRO A 637 -41.90 19.62 -23.88
CA PRO A 637 -40.98 18.68 -24.50
C PRO A 637 -41.38 18.46 -25.97
N VAL A 638 -40.44 18.68 -26.89
CA VAL A 638 -40.58 18.22 -28.28
C VAL A 638 -39.91 16.85 -28.38
N HIS A 639 -40.71 15.80 -28.57
CA HIS A 639 -40.19 14.49 -28.96
C HIS A 639 -39.80 14.54 -30.44
N ILE A 640 -38.50 14.55 -30.74
CA ILE A 640 -38.01 14.22 -32.07
C ILE A 640 -37.68 12.72 -32.07
N ALA A 641 -38.57 11.92 -32.65
CA ALA A 641 -38.24 10.55 -33.02
C ALA A 641 -37.37 10.59 -34.28
N VAL A 642 -36.14 10.10 -34.19
CA VAL A 642 -35.31 9.84 -35.38
C VAL A 642 -35.31 8.34 -35.60
N HIS A 643 -36.09 7.90 -36.58
CA HIS A 643 -36.00 6.56 -37.17
C HIS A 643 -34.68 6.44 -37.93
N ALA A 644 -33.94 5.38 -37.67
CA ALA A 644 -32.84 4.94 -38.53
C ALA A 644 -33.44 4.26 -39.78
N ASP A 645 -33.19 4.79 -40.97
CA ASP A 645 -33.01 4.02 -42.21
C ASP A 645 -32.45 4.86 -43.38
N VAL A 646 -31.30 4.39 -43.88
CA VAL A 646 -30.73 4.36 -45.25
C VAL A 646 -31.09 5.46 -46.28
N LEU A 647 -30.06 6.18 -46.80
CA LEU A 647 -29.84 6.31 -48.26
C LEU A 647 -28.46 6.87 -48.66
N GLN A 648 -27.86 6.21 -49.65
CA GLN A 648 -26.63 6.58 -50.35
C GLN A 648 -26.77 7.86 -51.19
N ILE A 649 -25.68 8.64 -51.30
CA ILE A 649 -25.29 9.31 -52.56
C ILE A 649 -23.76 9.23 -52.75
N ARG A 650 -23.36 8.63 -53.89
CA ARG A 650 -22.01 8.68 -54.48
C ARG A 650 -21.78 10.03 -55.16
N ILE A 651 -20.54 10.55 -55.09
CA ILE A 651 -19.88 11.20 -56.24
C ILE A 651 -18.47 10.61 -56.37
N ILE A 652 -18.10 10.32 -57.62
CA ILE A 652 -16.93 9.56 -58.09
C ILE A 652 -15.91 10.52 -58.72
N ARG A 653 -14.65 10.06 -58.74
CA ARG A 653 -13.50 10.33 -59.64
C ARG A 653 -12.49 11.35 -59.10
N SER A 654 -11.19 11.17 -59.28
CA SER A 654 -10.27 10.12 -59.78
C SER A 654 -8.86 10.71 -59.50
N ASP A 655 -7.73 10.04 -59.37
CA ASP A 655 -7.27 8.83 -60.03
C ASP A 655 -6.00 8.29 -59.34
N GLU A 656 -5.90 6.96 -59.40
CA GLU A 656 -4.71 6.11 -59.57
C GLU A 656 -3.34 6.51 -58.97
N SER A 657 -2.81 5.75 -58.00
CA SER A 657 -2.05 4.48 -58.16
C SER A 657 -0.53 4.75 -58.01
N LYS A 658 0.35 3.92 -57.42
CA LYS A 658 0.43 2.48 -57.17
C LYS A 658 1.27 2.17 -55.92
N LYS A 659 0.98 1.01 -55.34
CA LYS A 659 1.81 0.19 -54.44
C LYS A 659 3.24 -0.04 -54.99
N VAL A 660 4.21 -0.30 -54.10
CA VAL A 660 5.02 -1.55 -54.01
C VAL A 660 5.91 -1.47 -52.75
N VAL A 661 6.07 -2.60 -52.06
CA VAL A 661 6.89 -2.88 -50.84
C VAL A 661 8.17 -3.65 -51.27
N PRO A 662 9.07 -4.09 -50.37
CA PRO A 662 10.31 -3.48 -49.86
C PRO A 662 11.61 -4.16 -50.38
N ALA A 663 12.81 -3.65 -50.01
CA ALA A 663 14.02 -4.47 -49.82
C ALA A 663 15.15 -3.73 -49.07
N GLU A 664 15.95 -4.54 -48.39
CA GLU A 664 17.02 -4.30 -47.41
C GLU A 664 18.30 -3.60 -47.92
N GLY A 665 19.17 -3.18 -46.97
CA GLY A 665 20.63 -3.34 -47.13
C GLY A 665 21.56 -2.18 -46.77
N ALA A 666 21.91 -2.08 -45.48
CA ALA A 666 23.27 -1.84 -44.93
C ALA A 666 24.12 -0.56 -45.28
N PRO A 667 25.16 -0.22 -44.47
CA PRO A 667 25.53 1.15 -44.05
C PRO A 667 26.87 1.62 -44.72
N PRO A 668 27.76 2.52 -44.19
CA PRO A 668 27.73 3.45 -43.03
C PRO A 668 28.40 4.85 -43.29
N ARG A 669 28.59 5.63 -42.19
CA ARG A 669 29.59 6.73 -41.94
C ARG A 669 29.25 8.13 -42.50
N ARG A 670 28.94 9.14 -41.67
CA ARG A 670 29.76 9.90 -40.67
C ARG A 670 30.82 10.81 -41.33
N VAL A 671 30.55 12.12 -41.38
CA VAL A 671 31.51 13.26 -41.31
C VAL A 671 30.67 14.49 -40.87
N GLU A 672 30.67 14.84 -39.60
CA GLU A 672 31.43 15.93 -38.94
C GLU A 672 30.75 17.31 -38.91
N GLN A 673 30.89 17.90 -37.72
CA GLN A 673 30.48 19.22 -37.29
C GLN A 673 31.05 20.33 -38.17
N ILE A 674 30.30 21.41 -38.35
CA ILE A 674 30.86 22.78 -38.34
C ILE A 674 29.94 23.69 -37.52
N SER A 675 30.56 24.34 -36.56
CA SER A 675 30.04 25.36 -35.65
C SER A 675 29.94 26.76 -36.29
N GLN A 676 29.20 27.62 -35.59
CA GLN A 676 29.29 29.09 -35.51
C GLN A 676 28.20 29.93 -36.19
N ASP A 677 27.36 30.50 -35.32
CA ASP A 677 26.69 31.81 -35.38
C ASP A 677 27.68 32.93 -35.79
N PRO A 678 27.29 34.11 -36.36
CA PRO A 678 26.35 35.03 -35.70
C PRO A 678 25.50 36.01 -36.56
N ALA A 679 24.41 36.49 -35.93
CA ALA A 679 23.89 37.88 -35.90
C ALA A 679 22.97 38.50 -37.01
N ALA A 680 21.88 39.08 -36.47
CA ALA A 680 21.15 40.33 -36.82
C ALA A 680 20.13 40.29 -37.99
N THR A 681 18.84 40.64 -37.81
CA THR A 681 18.37 42.02 -37.54
C THR A 681 16.84 42.10 -37.30
N ARG A 682 16.42 43.07 -36.45
CA ARG A 682 15.15 43.86 -36.41
C ARG A 682 13.82 43.09 -36.26
N GLY A 683 12.94 43.32 -35.27
CA GLY A 683 12.67 44.48 -34.42
C GLY A 683 11.19 44.87 -34.53
N VAL A 684 10.49 45.11 -33.40
CA VAL A 684 9.40 46.10 -33.15
C VAL A 684 8.64 45.80 -31.84
N ARG A 685 8.82 46.74 -30.88
CA ARG A 685 7.92 47.35 -29.86
C ARG A 685 7.11 46.52 -28.83
N LYS A 686 7.68 46.42 -27.62
CA LYS A 686 7.27 46.96 -26.28
C LYS A 686 5.87 47.65 -26.12
N PRO A 687 5.24 47.66 -24.91
CA PRO A 687 5.90 48.07 -23.66
C PRO A 687 5.64 47.29 -22.36
N ALA A 688 6.60 47.47 -21.46
CA ALA A 688 6.63 47.06 -20.05
C ALA A 688 6.15 48.21 -19.15
N TRP A 689 5.67 47.86 -17.96
CA TRP A 689 5.61 48.77 -16.81
C TRP A 689 6.79 48.50 -15.85
N ILE A 690 7.42 49.59 -15.44
CA ILE A 690 8.50 49.70 -14.44
C ILE A 690 7.89 50.31 -13.19
N VAL A 691 8.26 49.82 -12.00
CA VAL A 691 8.38 50.67 -10.80
C VAL A 691 9.69 50.31 -10.10
N ARG A 692 10.57 51.32 -9.93
CA ARG A 692 11.77 51.28 -9.06
C ARG A 692 11.53 52.18 -7.84
N GLY A 693 12.11 51.75 -6.71
CA GLY A 693 11.86 52.24 -5.35
C GLY A 693 12.33 53.66 -4.98
N ARG A 694 12.19 53.97 -3.68
CA ARG A 694 13.18 54.78 -2.95
C ARG A 694 13.09 54.57 -1.43
N SER A 695 14.27 54.55 -0.82
CA SER A 695 14.61 54.42 0.60
C SER A 695 14.54 55.78 1.34
N LEU A 696 14.23 55.75 2.64
CA LEU A 696 14.55 56.79 3.61
C LEU A 696 15.06 56.17 4.92
N ARG A 697 16.26 56.59 5.34
CA ARG A 697 16.91 56.32 6.65
C ARG A 697 16.43 57.30 7.74
N ARG A 698 16.34 56.85 9.00
CA ARG A 698 16.79 57.48 10.28
C ARG A 698 16.57 56.45 11.41
N ARG A 699 17.62 55.88 12.02
CA ARG A 699 18.40 56.24 13.24
C ARG A 699 17.72 55.98 14.60
N GLY A 700 18.44 55.25 15.46
CA GLY A 700 18.25 55.01 16.90
C GLY A 700 18.65 53.57 17.26
N GLU A 701 19.94 53.20 17.33
CA GLU A 701 20.83 53.21 18.51
C GLU A 701 20.35 52.36 19.71
N GLU A 702 20.98 51.20 19.92
CA GLU A 702 21.59 50.67 21.17
C GLU A 702 22.29 49.32 20.79
N ARG A 703 23.63 49.17 20.71
CA ARG A 703 24.66 48.93 21.77
C ARG A 703 24.29 47.73 22.67
N PHE A 704 25.08 46.66 22.91
CA PHE A 704 26.54 46.49 22.96
C PHE A 704 26.94 44.98 22.83
N THR A 705 28.03 44.73 22.10
CA THR A 705 29.11 43.71 22.25
C THR A 705 28.85 42.20 22.38
N ALA A 706 29.42 41.51 21.37
CA ALA A 706 30.10 40.24 21.51
C ALA A 706 31.55 40.42 21.98
N THR A 707 32.07 39.46 22.75
CA THR A 707 33.48 39.07 22.63
C THR A 707 33.71 37.62 23.06
N THR A 708 34.46 36.95 22.21
CA THR A 708 35.03 35.61 22.28
C THR A 708 36.25 35.51 23.21
N HIS A 709 36.53 34.32 23.78
CA HIS A 709 37.80 33.55 23.68
C HIS A 709 38.15 32.70 24.93
N ALA A 710 38.55 31.46 24.60
CA ALA A 710 39.70 30.69 25.12
C ALA A 710 39.69 30.03 26.51
N ARG A 711 40.17 28.78 26.49
CA ARG A 711 40.49 27.84 27.59
C ARG A 711 41.51 28.41 28.59
N PRO A 712 41.73 27.76 29.75
CA PRO A 712 42.83 26.80 29.81
C PRO A 712 42.59 25.51 30.64
N ASP A 713 43.59 24.65 30.49
CA ASP A 713 43.90 23.29 30.96
C ASP A 713 44.18 23.19 32.48
N HIS A 714 43.83 22.07 33.14
CA HIS A 714 44.75 21.21 33.94
C HIS A 714 44.09 20.10 34.81
N ARG A 715 44.54 18.86 34.53
CA ARG A 715 45.05 17.75 35.40
C ARG A 715 44.55 17.53 36.85
N GLY A 716 44.32 16.23 37.14
CA GLY A 716 44.55 15.54 38.43
C GLY A 716 43.40 14.59 38.80
N SER A 717 43.43 13.29 38.45
CA SER A 717 44.10 12.14 39.10
C SER A 717 43.41 11.59 40.36
N LYS A 718 43.31 10.24 40.40
CA LYS A 718 43.05 9.31 41.55
C LYS A 718 41.59 9.14 41.98
N GLU A 719 41.10 8.00 42.44
CA GLU A 719 41.47 6.57 42.47
C GLU A 719 40.24 5.88 43.13
N GLU A 720 40.00 4.62 42.78
CA GLU A 720 39.41 3.56 43.63
C GLU A 720 38.03 3.72 44.29
N GLY A 721 37.11 2.82 43.87
CA GLY A 721 36.72 1.67 44.70
C GLY A 721 35.57 1.86 45.70
N GLY A 722 34.55 1.01 45.59
CA GLY A 722 33.65 0.74 46.70
C GLY A 722 32.27 0.23 46.30
N ASP A 723 32.11 -1.09 46.32
CA ASP A 723 30.83 -1.79 46.44
C ASP A 723 29.94 -1.21 47.55
N ALA A 724 28.64 -1.13 47.32
CA ALA A 724 27.62 -1.42 48.33
C ALA A 724 26.25 -1.63 47.69
N ALA A 725 25.76 -2.86 47.81
CA ALA A 725 24.37 -3.22 47.69
C ALA A 725 23.52 -2.51 48.76
N ALA A 726 22.32 -2.08 48.38
CA ALA A 726 21.21 -1.89 49.31
C ALA A 726 19.90 -2.07 48.55
N GLY A 727 19.16 -3.13 48.91
CA GLY A 727 17.77 -3.31 48.52
C GLY A 727 16.83 -2.38 49.28
N PHE A 728 15.70 -2.08 48.66
CA PHE A 728 14.46 -1.57 49.27
C PHE A 728 13.33 -2.17 48.43
N ASP A 729 12.72 -3.26 48.89
CA ASP A 729 11.64 -3.35 49.88
C ASP A 729 10.31 -2.79 49.38
N ALA A 730 9.33 -3.69 49.39
CA ALA A 730 7.97 -3.51 48.92
C ALA A 730 7.07 -3.20 50.10
N ASN A 731 6.21 -2.17 50.00
CA ASN A 731 4.79 -2.21 50.40
C ASN A 731 4.13 -0.82 50.45
N GLN A 732 2.80 -0.87 50.35
CA GLN A 732 1.75 0.13 50.61
C GLN A 732 1.30 0.92 49.37
N VAL A 733 0.16 0.58 48.76
CA VAL A 733 -1.22 0.84 49.21
C VAL A 733 -1.46 2.33 49.46
N ILE A 734 -1.97 3.03 48.44
CA ILE A 734 -3.32 3.62 48.32
C ILE A 734 -3.59 3.86 46.85
#